data_AF-A0A8S3SNR8-F1
#
_entry.id   AF-A0A8S3SNR8-F1
#
_cell.length_a   1.000
_cell.length_b   1.000
_cell.length_c   1.000
_cell.angle_alpha   90.00
_cell.angle_beta   90.00
_cell.angle_gamma   90.00
#
_symmetry.space_group_name_H-M   'P 1'
#
loop_
_entity.id
_entity.type
_entity.pdbx_description
1 polymer ?
#
loop_
_entity_poly.entity_id
_entity_poly.type
_entity_poly.pdbx_seq_one_letter_code
_entity_poly.pdbx_strand_id
1 'polypeptide(L)'
;MVKPCIKINPARADINDKIDKVHVMVVDRSSTGEASVPSIPDLSSQNRNSTDFIKDEYNCSIDYLIENNTTKVSSISDSDNLTNDYYEYEQGQAHIIVKDRLKSHYSFWKNIGCYDYILDTILNGYKIPFYSTPPSICLKNNRSAIIHSEFVTEAIHDLLIRGLIEECEFQPRVVNPLTVSASDGRKKRLILDLRHVNKHLWKSSVKFEDVRIAMQFITNNSFCFQFDIVSAYHHVNIFMPHTEFLGFSWRHENTEKWYKFLVLPFGLSSACYIFTKITRPLIKKWRGEGKQVLMYLDDGLGTHTDEETCKTMSNQVRQDLIQSGFVPKNEKSKWSPMKLLVFLGYSIDTNRGTITIPNERVQKVLKTIADVEYYVSKHGKVHARLVASLVGQIVSMSYVIGNVAYIMSKHLSIDILSMTSWNSCIVLSTESLIQIKFWRENLEHVNVKKFSSDVSCQSVVYSDASNTGYGGYVVETPFNIAHGMWSECEASKSSTWKELNAVRNILLSMINVLKDKRIKWFSDNQNVVTIVEKGSMKPELQDIAMCIFENCLIHNISIDVVWVPRTLNEKADFISRIIDYDDWGIDEQLFMYVDSLWGPHEIDWFANDDNHKLTVFYSRYWTVNSMGIDAFTINWQGANGWFVPPVCLVSKVISYMRQCFAHGTLVLPLWKSASFWPMLCPTGEGFIKEVKGCIDLPTNKKFYTSGKGNKSAFQSDLLELPDTLIEKIHLLPDLLTESKSNNTVQNYYYGFLRWKKWALSNGISSEFILPAKPIHVAIYLACLVQQNRTPSPINQAFYSIRWAHKIISVISPTDSDLVKNILEGAKRRLSVPIKKKEPITPDMLSQMFDRLYCENNLYNQRTISACLLSYSGFLRVSELLNLKTCDIQFFLSHMSVFIQKSKTDIYRDGDRIIIARTGNKLCPVKNLESFLEWSNNPLDTDVFNIRRRGFSRWGNALTFGRTN
;
A
#
# COMPACT_ATOMS: atom_id res chain seq x y z
N MET A 1 -27.12 -41.85 -17.96
CA MET A 1 -27.25 -41.61 -19.41
C MET A 1 -28.48 -40.75 -19.66
N VAL A 2 -28.32 -39.43 -19.77
CA VAL A 2 -29.24 -38.50 -20.44
C VAL A 2 -28.33 -37.40 -21.01
N LYS A 3 -28.17 -37.33 -22.33
CA LYS A 3 -27.41 -36.25 -23.00
C LYS A 3 -28.26 -34.97 -22.99
N PRO A 4 -27.76 -33.82 -22.52
CA PRO A 4 -28.47 -32.55 -22.64
C PRO A 4 -28.16 -31.91 -24.00
N CYS A 5 -29.05 -32.07 -24.98
CA CYS A 5 -29.03 -31.24 -26.20
C CYS A 5 -29.57 -29.83 -25.85
N ILE A 6 -28.67 -28.86 -25.72
CA ILE A 6 -29.01 -27.44 -25.76
C ILE A 6 -28.88 -27.02 -27.23
N LYS A 7 -30.00 -26.87 -27.93
CA LYS A 7 -30.01 -26.19 -29.24
C LYS A 7 -29.79 -24.70 -29.01
N ILE A 8 -28.68 -24.19 -29.53
CA ILE A 8 -28.30 -22.77 -29.53
C ILE A 8 -29.18 -22.03 -30.55
N ASN A 9 -29.78 -20.91 -30.14
CA ASN A 9 -30.52 -20.02 -31.03
C ASN A 9 -29.57 -18.88 -31.47
N PRO A 10 -29.26 -18.70 -32.77
CA PRO A 10 -28.10 -17.94 -33.23
C PRO A 10 -28.32 -16.41 -33.34
N ALA A 11 -29.10 -15.80 -32.44
CA ALA A 11 -29.62 -14.43 -32.66
C ALA A 11 -28.87 -13.26 -31.98
N ARG A 12 -27.69 -13.45 -31.37
CA ARG A 12 -26.88 -12.34 -30.82
C ARG A 12 -25.39 -12.56 -31.02
N ALA A 13 -24.88 -12.00 -32.12
CA ALA A 13 -23.45 -11.80 -32.39
C ALA A 13 -23.07 -10.34 -32.14
N ASP A 14 -21.78 -10.11 -31.85
CA ASP A 14 -21.14 -8.85 -31.47
C ASP A 14 -21.33 -7.75 -32.54
N ILE A 15 -21.10 -6.47 -32.22
CA ILE A 15 -21.21 -5.38 -33.23
C ILE A 15 -20.18 -5.60 -34.34
N ASN A 16 -19.00 -6.10 -33.98
CA ASN A 16 -17.93 -6.52 -34.89
C ASN A 16 -18.25 -7.79 -35.70
N ASP A 17 -19.29 -8.55 -35.32
CA ASP A 17 -19.81 -9.69 -36.11
C ASP A 17 -20.93 -9.30 -37.08
N LYS A 18 -21.38 -8.03 -37.05
CA LYS A 18 -22.40 -7.52 -37.98
C LYS A 18 -21.83 -6.60 -39.05
N ILE A 19 -20.59 -6.12 -38.90
CA ILE A 19 -19.95 -5.24 -39.87
C ILE A 19 -19.28 -6.11 -40.95
N ASP A 20 -20.07 -6.55 -41.93
CA ASP A 20 -19.55 -7.30 -43.08
C ASP A 20 -18.83 -6.39 -44.09
N LYS A 21 -19.14 -5.09 -44.10
CA LYS A 21 -18.57 -4.06 -44.97
C LYS A 21 -18.62 -2.69 -44.29
N VAL A 22 -17.61 -1.85 -44.51
CA VAL A 22 -17.58 -0.44 -44.04
C VAL A 22 -17.52 0.48 -45.26
N HIS A 23 -18.32 1.54 -45.22
CA HIS A 23 -18.23 2.65 -46.15
C HIS A 23 -17.41 3.76 -45.53
N VAL A 24 -16.47 4.27 -46.30
CA VAL A 24 -15.76 5.50 -46.00
C VAL A 24 -16.28 6.56 -46.97
N MET A 25 -16.84 7.64 -46.44
CA MET A 25 -17.52 8.66 -47.24
C MET A 25 -16.94 10.03 -46.96
N VAL A 26 -16.59 10.77 -48.02
CA VAL A 26 -16.26 12.20 -47.89
C VAL A 26 -17.52 13.00 -47.97
N VAL A 27 -17.74 13.83 -46.95
CA VAL A 27 -18.86 14.76 -46.90
C VAL A 27 -18.30 16.18 -47.07
N ASP A 28 -18.77 16.89 -48.09
CA ASP A 28 -18.41 18.29 -48.34
C ASP A 28 -19.66 19.13 -48.63
N ARG A 29 -19.83 20.16 -47.82
CA ARG A 29 -20.88 21.17 -47.95
C ARG A 29 -20.32 22.58 -48.13
N SER A 30 -19.07 22.72 -48.60
CA SER A 30 -18.54 24.00 -49.03
C SER A 30 -19.52 24.66 -50.00
N SER A 31 -20.11 25.77 -49.56
CA SER A 31 -21.13 26.48 -50.32
C SER A 31 -20.50 27.07 -51.58
N THR A 32 -21.05 26.69 -52.75
CA THR A 32 -21.06 27.57 -53.90
C THR A 32 -21.95 28.77 -53.54
N GLY A 33 -21.35 29.93 -53.31
CA GLY A 33 -22.06 31.18 -53.07
C GLY A 33 -21.47 32.00 -51.92
N GLU A 34 -20.95 33.18 -52.27
CA GLU A 34 -20.45 34.22 -51.37
C GLU A 34 -21.44 34.53 -50.23
N ALA A 35 -21.00 34.36 -48.99
CA ALA A 35 -21.59 35.00 -47.82
C ALA A 35 -20.50 35.21 -46.76
N SER A 36 -20.44 36.43 -46.26
CA SER A 36 -19.46 37.02 -45.34
C SER A 36 -19.21 36.20 -44.06
N VAL A 37 -17.91 35.99 -43.79
CA VAL A 37 -17.33 35.38 -42.59
C VAL A 37 -17.57 36.24 -41.35
N PRO A 38 -18.09 35.71 -40.21
CA PRO A 38 -17.87 36.29 -38.90
C PRO A 38 -16.50 35.86 -38.37
N SER A 39 -15.67 36.85 -38.03
CA SER A 39 -14.31 36.71 -37.48
C SER A 39 -14.27 35.94 -36.14
N ILE A 40 -13.41 34.92 -36.09
CA ILE A 40 -12.93 34.25 -34.87
C ILE A 40 -11.57 34.91 -34.48
N PRO A 41 -11.24 35.07 -33.18
CA PRO A 41 -10.05 35.78 -32.75
C PRO A 41 -8.76 35.05 -33.15
N ASP A 42 -7.82 35.81 -33.67
CA ASP A 42 -6.48 35.39 -34.08
C ASP A 42 -5.65 34.97 -32.86
N LEU A 43 -5.30 33.68 -32.82
CA LEU A 43 -4.24 33.14 -31.96
C LEU A 43 -3.25 32.39 -32.85
N SER A 44 -2.60 33.12 -33.75
CA SER A 44 -1.45 32.63 -34.49
C SER A 44 -0.34 33.69 -34.57
N SER A 45 0.42 33.82 -33.50
CA SER A 45 1.82 34.26 -33.60
C SER A 45 2.70 33.32 -32.79
N GLN A 46 3.26 32.31 -33.46
CA GLN A 46 4.71 32.20 -33.68
C GLN A 46 5.11 30.82 -34.20
N ASN A 47 5.42 30.81 -35.50
CA ASN A 47 6.46 30.08 -36.22
C ASN A 47 6.91 28.70 -35.74
N ARG A 48 6.60 27.70 -36.58
CA ARG A 48 7.56 26.68 -36.99
C ARG A 48 8.61 27.32 -37.89
N ASN A 49 9.90 27.07 -37.64
CA ASN A 49 10.85 26.64 -38.66
C ASN A 49 12.21 26.24 -38.07
N SER A 50 12.55 24.96 -38.32
CA SER A 50 13.85 24.42 -38.76
C SER A 50 15.15 24.79 -38.02
N THR A 51 15.75 23.74 -37.45
CA THR A 51 17.16 23.31 -37.62
C THR A 51 18.08 24.26 -38.41
N ASP A 52 19.06 24.89 -37.74
CA ASP A 52 20.50 24.61 -37.89
C ASP A 52 21.39 25.76 -37.33
N PHE A 53 22.44 25.35 -36.61
CA PHE A 53 23.78 25.96 -36.47
C PHE A 53 24.08 27.27 -35.67
N ILE A 54 25.24 27.18 -34.99
CA ILE A 54 26.20 28.20 -34.46
C ILE A 54 25.94 28.68 -33.02
N LYS A 55 26.77 28.27 -32.02
CA LYS A 55 28.15 28.68 -31.66
C LYS A 55 28.28 30.13 -31.15
N ASP A 56 28.90 30.19 -29.97
CA ASP A 56 29.78 31.23 -29.42
C ASP A 56 29.20 32.51 -28.79
N GLU A 57 29.63 32.67 -27.53
CA GLU A 57 30.20 33.85 -26.86
C GLU A 57 29.41 35.15 -26.77
N TYR A 58 29.31 35.69 -25.55
CA TYR A 58 29.76 37.04 -25.13
C TYR A 58 29.51 37.14 -23.60
N ASN A 59 30.54 36.99 -22.77
CA ASN A 59 31.32 38.10 -22.17
C ASN A 59 30.48 39.28 -21.66
N CYS A 60 30.41 39.41 -20.33
CA CYS A 60 30.42 40.72 -19.68
C CYS A 60 31.29 40.66 -18.42
N SER A 61 32.48 41.25 -18.57
CA SER A 61 33.48 41.48 -17.54
C SER A 61 32.98 42.47 -16.48
N ILE A 62 33.38 42.24 -15.23
CA ILE A 62 33.59 43.31 -14.24
C ILE A 62 34.96 43.04 -13.60
N ASP A 63 35.95 43.83 -14.00
CA ASP A 63 37.20 44.05 -13.27
C ASP A 63 36.96 45.14 -12.21
N TYR A 64 37.40 44.94 -10.96
CA TYR A 64 38.48 45.73 -10.33
C TYR A 64 38.72 45.35 -8.85
N LEU A 65 40.02 45.17 -8.56
CA LEU A 65 40.79 45.32 -7.30
C LEU A 65 40.73 44.30 -6.15
N ILE A 66 41.78 43.48 -6.21
CA ILE A 66 42.55 42.86 -5.14
C ILE A 66 43.21 43.95 -4.25
N GLU A 67 43.14 43.79 -2.91
CA GLU A 67 44.32 43.98 -2.05
C GLU A 67 44.19 43.27 -0.69
N ASN A 68 45.02 42.24 -0.54
CA ASN A 68 45.77 41.80 0.64
C ASN A 68 45.18 42.03 2.05
N ASN A 69 44.90 40.92 2.75
CA ASN A 69 45.66 40.61 3.97
C ASN A 69 45.64 39.11 4.29
N THR A 70 46.84 38.55 4.18
CA THR A 70 47.28 37.24 4.65
C THR A 70 47.21 37.15 6.17
N THR A 71 46.65 36.06 6.71
CA THR A 71 47.37 35.29 7.73
C THR A 71 46.81 33.88 7.89
N LYS A 72 47.76 32.94 7.80
CA LYS A 72 47.78 31.52 8.16
C LYS A 72 46.81 31.15 9.31
N VAL A 73 46.27 29.93 9.24
CA VAL A 73 46.74 28.78 10.04
C VAL A 73 45.83 27.57 9.77
N SER A 74 46.43 26.55 9.16
CA SER A 74 46.30 25.08 9.35
C SER A 74 44.91 24.51 9.72
N SER A 75 44.28 23.67 8.89
CA SER A 75 44.62 22.25 8.63
C SER A 75 43.61 21.31 9.29
N ILE A 76 43.27 20.25 8.56
CA ILE A 76 42.92 18.90 9.03
C ILE A 76 41.42 18.61 9.29
N SER A 77 40.85 17.98 8.26
CA SER A 77 40.17 16.67 8.25
C SER A 77 38.84 16.48 8.99
N ASP A 78 37.88 15.94 8.24
CA ASP A 78 37.08 14.73 8.53
C ASP A 78 36.25 14.69 9.82
N SER A 79 35.03 14.16 9.91
CA SER A 79 34.17 13.31 9.09
C SER A 79 32.89 13.09 9.92
N ASP A 80 31.74 12.88 9.27
CA ASP A 80 30.78 11.77 9.46
C ASP A 80 30.84 10.98 10.80
N ASN A 81 29.79 10.48 11.46
CA ASN A 81 28.40 10.19 11.10
C ASN A 81 27.61 9.81 12.38
N LEU A 82 26.35 10.25 12.51
CA LEU A 82 25.16 9.40 12.76
C LEU A 82 24.79 9.08 14.22
N THR A 83 23.47 9.01 14.37
CA THR A 83 22.66 8.70 15.54
C THR A 83 22.91 7.31 16.08
N ASN A 84 23.03 7.20 17.40
CA ASN A 84 22.50 6.11 18.19
C ASN A 84 22.40 6.58 19.65
N ASP A 85 21.19 6.51 20.18
CA ASP A 85 20.84 6.98 21.52
C ASP A 85 21.55 6.14 22.58
N TYR A 86 22.55 6.74 23.22
CA TYR A 86 23.36 6.14 24.26
C TYR A 86 23.76 7.17 25.32
N TYR A 87 23.89 6.69 26.57
CA TYR A 87 24.16 7.41 27.83
C TYR A 87 25.18 8.54 27.77
N GLU A 88 24.89 9.70 28.35
CA GLU A 88 25.80 10.84 28.39
C GLU A 88 26.53 11.01 29.75
N TYR A 89 27.86 10.98 29.72
CA TYR A 89 28.72 11.57 30.74
C TYR A 89 29.57 12.66 30.08
N GLU A 90 29.61 13.84 30.67
CA GLU A 90 30.29 15.02 30.13
C GLU A 90 31.46 15.43 31.05
N GLN A 91 32.73 15.27 30.61
CA GLN A 91 33.91 15.87 31.26
C GLN A 91 33.77 17.42 31.32
N GLY A 92 34.13 18.02 32.45
CA GLY A 92 34.70 19.39 32.49
C GLY A 92 33.90 20.54 33.12
N GLN A 93 32.88 20.33 33.96
CA GLN A 93 32.21 21.45 34.69
C GLN A 93 32.22 21.25 36.20
N ALA A 94 32.29 22.35 36.95
CA ALA A 94 32.16 22.38 38.41
C ALA A 94 31.03 21.45 38.88
N HIS A 95 31.33 20.53 39.80
CA HIS A 95 30.52 19.33 40.05
C HIS A 95 29.11 19.67 40.57
N ILE A 96 28.12 19.72 39.68
CA ILE A 96 26.71 19.88 40.06
C ILE A 96 26.18 18.53 40.55
N ILE A 97 25.85 18.45 41.84
CA ILE A 97 25.20 17.29 42.47
C ILE A 97 23.70 17.36 42.16
N VAL A 98 23.19 16.37 41.42
CA VAL A 98 21.80 16.31 40.94
C VAL A 98 20.94 15.26 41.67
N LYS A 99 21.57 14.28 42.32
CA LYS A 99 20.88 13.26 43.13
C LYS A 99 20.12 13.93 44.28
N ASP A 100 18.98 13.35 44.65
CA ASP A 100 18.09 13.82 45.73
C ASP A 100 17.48 15.22 45.55
N ARG A 101 17.79 15.97 44.48
CA ARG A 101 17.25 17.32 44.28
C ARG A 101 15.74 17.34 44.07
N LEU A 102 15.19 16.42 43.29
CA LEU A 102 13.73 16.34 43.12
C LEU A 102 13.05 16.07 44.47
N LYS A 103 13.66 15.21 45.29
CA LYS A 103 13.20 14.85 46.62
C LYS A 103 13.25 16.03 47.59
N SER A 104 14.32 16.83 47.58
CA SER A 104 14.42 18.02 48.43
C SER A 104 13.40 19.11 48.07
N HIS A 105 12.82 19.05 46.86
CA HIS A 105 11.79 19.96 46.37
C HIS A 105 10.39 19.32 46.33
N TYR A 106 10.16 18.26 47.12
CA TYR A 106 8.89 17.52 47.14
C TYR A 106 7.64 18.41 47.35
N SER A 107 7.75 19.46 48.17
CA SER A 107 6.65 20.39 48.44
C SER A 107 6.15 21.08 47.17
N PHE A 108 7.05 21.49 46.27
CA PHE A 108 6.69 22.07 44.97
C PHE A 108 5.86 21.08 44.14
N TRP A 109 6.33 19.83 44.03
CA TRP A 109 5.64 18.78 43.28
C TRP A 109 4.24 18.49 43.81
N LYS A 110 4.07 18.50 45.14
CA LYS A 110 2.75 18.36 45.77
C LYS A 110 1.84 19.55 45.44
N ASN A 111 2.36 20.76 45.47
CA ASN A 111 1.60 21.99 45.22
C ASN A 111 1.09 22.11 43.78
N ILE A 112 1.82 21.61 42.79
CA ILE A 112 1.41 21.64 41.38
C ILE A 112 0.41 20.53 41.01
N GLY A 113 -0.09 19.75 41.98
CA GLY A 113 -1.10 18.71 41.76
C GLY A 113 -0.57 17.48 41.03
N CYS A 114 0.65 17.04 41.39
CA CYS A 114 1.28 15.86 40.82
C CYS A 114 0.57 14.56 41.27
N TYR A 115 0.57 13.54 40.40
CA TYR A 115 -0.06 12.24 40.70
C TYR A 115 0.72 11.47 41.77
N ASP A 116 0.02 10.69 42.60
CA ASP A 116 0.60 9.90 43.70
C ASP A 116 1.76 9.01 43.25
N TYR A 117 1.66 8.39 42.07
CA TYR A 117 2.73 7.57 41.49
C TYR A 117 4.05 8.34 41.29
N ILE A 118 3.96 9.60 40.85
CA ILE A 118 5.14 10.45 40.63
C ILE A 118 5.67 10.99 41.95
N LEU A 119 4.78 11.34 42.88
CA LEU A 119 5.18 11.73 44.23
C LEU A 119 5.92 10.58 44.96
N ASP A 120 5.44 9.34 44.85
CA ASP A 120 6.13 8.14 45.36
C ASP A 120 7.49 7.96 44.66
N THR A 121 7.56 8.12 43.34
CA THR A 121 8.81 8.02 42.58
C THR A 121 9.84 9.06 43.02
N ILE A 122 9.42 10.30 43.28
CA ILE A 122 10.31 11.38 43.74
C ILE A 122 10.80 11.11 45.17
N LEU A 123 9.92 10.63 46.06
CA LEU A 123 10.24 10.44 47.48
C LEU A 123 11.07 9.18 47.74
N ASN A 124 10.68 8.08 47.12
CA ASN A 124 11.20 6.73 47.37
C ASN A 124 12.10 6.21 46.24
N GLY A 125 12.20 6.92 45.13
CA GLY A 125 12.94 6.49 43.95
C GLY A 125 12.08 5.66 42.98
N TYR A 126 12.52 5.60 41.73
CA TYR A 126 11.85 4.87 40.67
C TYR A 126 11.92 3.37 40.89
N LYS A 127 10.74 2.77 41.10
CA LYS A 127 10.54 1.33 41.14
C LYS A 127 10.52 0.79 39.71
N ILE A 128 11.65 0.22 39.29
CA ILE A 128 11.78 -0.45 37.99
C ILE A 128 10.62 -1.47 37.80
N PRO A 129 9.86 -1.41 36.69
CA PRO A 129 8.62 -2.17 36.50
C PRO A 129 8.92 -3.62 36.06
N PHE A 130 9.48 -4.40 36.98
CA PHE A 130 9.76 -5.82 36.78
C PHE A 130 8.45 -6.62 36.72
N TYR A 131 8.30 -7.46 35.68
CA TYR A 131 7.27 -8.52 35.66
C TYR A 131 7.81 -9.88 36.11
N SER A 132 9.13 -10.01 36.11
CA SER A 132 9.88 -11.12 36.70
C SER A 132 11.18 -10.57 37.30
N THR A 133 11.70 -11.21 38.33
CA THR A 133 12.98 -10.80 38.93
C THR A 133 14.13 -11.23 38.03
N PRO A 134 15.03 -10.32 37.59
CA PRO A 134 16.22 -10.71 36.83
C PRO A 134 17.06 -11.75 37.60
N PRO A 135 17.44 -12.88 36.95
CA PRO A 135 18.37 -13.83 37.54
C PRO A 135 19.73 -13.18 37.81
N SER A 136 20.37 -13.60 38.90
CA SER A 136 21.71 -13.13 39.27
C SER A 136 22.73 -13.54 38.21
N ILE A 137 23.60 -12.62 37.80
CA ILE A 137 24.61 -12.88 36.76
C ILE A 137 25.78 -11.90 36.87
N CYS A 138 26.97 -12.35 36.45
CA CYS A 138 28.14 -11.50 36.26
C CYS A 138 28.60 -11.51 34.81
N LEU A 139 28.47 -10.38 34.12
CA LEU A 139 28.80 -10.22 32.70
C LEU A 139 30.09 -9.42 32.51
N LYS A 140 30.86 -9.77 31.48
CA LYS A 140 32.13 -9.09 31.15
C LYS A 140 31.88 -7.79 30.38
N ASN A 141 32.71 -6.78 30.64
CA ASN A 141 32.67 -5.49 29.94
C ASN A 141 32.88 -5.64 28.42
N ASN A 142 32.20 -4.79 27.65
CA ASN A 142 32.28 -4.81 26.19
C ASN A 142 33.64 -4.28 25.71
N ARG A 143 34.06 -4.70 24.51
CA ARG A 143 35.38 -4.37 23.93
C ARG A 143 35.64 -2.85 23.91
N SER A 144 34.63 -2.04 23.63
CA SER A 144 34.81 -0.58 23.57
C SER A 144 35.16 0.04 24.92
N ALA A 145 34.63 -0.47 26.03
CA ALA A 145 34.99 0.00 27.36
C ALA A 145 36.44 -0.34 27.70
N ILE A 146 36.89 -1.54 27.31
CA ILE A 146 38.28 -1.98 27.49
C ILE A 146 39.25 -1.11 26.67
N ILE A 147 38.90 -0.80 25.41
CA ILE A 147 39.71 0.06 24.54
C ILE A 147 39.84 1.47 25.13
N HIS A 148 38.79 1.98 25.77
CA HIS A 148 38.76 3.33 26.35
C HIS A 148 38.86 3.31 27.87
N SER A 149 39.73 2.47 28.43
CA SER A 149 39.84 2.22 29.88
C SER A 149 40.13 3.47 30.71
N GLU A 150 40.95 4.39 30.21
CA GLU A 150 41.26 5.66 30.88
C GLU A 150 40.00 6.51 31.07
N PHE A 151 39.22 6.70 30.00
CA PHE A 151 37.95 7.42 30.04
C PHE A 151 36.94 6.76 31.00
N VAL A 152 36.86 5.42 31.00
CA VAL A 152 35.96 4.71 31.92
C VAL A 152 36.36 4.93 33.37
N THR A 153 37.67 4.86 33.67
CA THR A 153 38.18 5.05 35.04
C THR A 153 37.89 6.46 35.55
N GLU A 154 38.11 7.48 34.72
CA GLU A 154 37.78 8.87 35.05
C GLU A 154 36.27 9.08 35.21
N ALA A 155 35.46 8.49 34.34
CA ALA A 155 34.00 8.58 34.43
C ALA A 155 33.46 7.92 35.72
N ILE A 156 34.00 6.77 36.13
CA ILE A 156 33.63 6.13 37.40
C ILE A 156 34.01 7.03 38.57
N HIS A 157 35.20 7.64 38.53
CA HIS A 157 35.65 8.56 39.58
C HIS A 157 34.71 9.77 39.73
N ASP A 158 34.30 10.42 38.63
CA ASP A 158 33.34 11.53 38.70
C ASP A 158 31.96 11.08 39.20
N LEU A 159 31.47 9.92 38.75
CA LEU A 159 30.20 9.37 39.22
C LEU A 159 30.21 9.10 40.73
N LEU A 160 31.33 8.66 41.30
CA LEU A 160 31.54 8.47 42.74
C LEU A 160 31.56 9.82 43.47
N ILE A 161 32.34 10.80 42.99
CA ILE A 161 32.41 12.14 43.58
C ILE A 161 31.02 12.78 43.64
N ARG A 162 30.20 12.58 42.60
CA ARG A 162 28.83 13.11 42.51
C ARG A 162 27.80 12.27 43.27
N GLY A 163 28.20 11.16 43.87
CA GLY A 163 27.35 10.25 44.64
C GLY A 163 26.26 9.56 43.80
N LEU A 164 26.44 9.45 42.48
CA LEU A 164 25.48 8.85 41.54
C LEU A 164 25.58 7.31 41.51
N ILE A 165 26.76 6.80 41.86
CA ILE A 165 27.04 5.39 42.06
C ILE A 165 27.66 5.20 43.46
N GLU A 166 27.61 3.98 43.97
CA GLU A 166 28.36 3.59 45.18
C GLU A 166 29.22 2.34 44.92
N GLU A 167 30.38 2.30 45.56
CA GLU A 167 31.22 1.09 45.61
C GLU A 167 30.56 0.07 46.55
N CYS A 168 30.52 -1.19 46.12
CA CYS A 168 29.87 -2.28 46.83
C CYS A 168 30.92 -3.21 47.44
N GLU A 169 30.78 -3.53 48.74
CA GLU A 169 31.63 -4.51 49.41
C GLU A 169 31.43 -5.93 48.86
N PHE A 170 30.19 -6.25 48.47
CA PHE A 170 29.81 -7.54 47.90
C PHE A 170 29.31 -7.37 46.47
N GLN A 171 29.48 -8.42 45.65
CA GLN A 171 29.00 -8.44 44.28
C GLN A 171 27.48 -8.16 44.23
N PRO A 172 27.03 -7.15 43.46
CA PRO A 172 25.61 -6.93 43.21
C PRO A 172 24.94 -8.14 42.58
N ARG A 173 23.62 -8.23 42.72
CA ARG A 173 22.82 -9.31 42.16
C ARG A 173 23.04 -9.45 40.65
N VAL A 174 23.09 -8.33 39.93
CA VAL A 174 23.42 -8.30 38.50
C VAL A 174 24.60 -7.36 38.28
N VAL A 175 25.67 -7.89 37.68
CA VAL A 175 26.81 -7.12 37.18
C VAL A 175 26.69 -7.04 35.65
N ASN A 176 26.37 -5.84 35.17
CA ASN A 176 26.15 -5.54 33.76
C ASN A 176 27.45 -5.05 33.09
N PRO A 177 27.64 -5.29 31.78
CA PRO A 177 28.78 -4.76 31.04
C PRO A 177 28.74 -3.23 30.95
N LEU A 178 29.91 -2.61 31.02
CA LEU A 178 30.12 -1.24 30.56
C LEU A 178 30.42 -1.21 29.06
N THR A 179 29.95 -0.15 28.40
CA THR A 179 30.21 0.17 27.00
C THR A 179 30.62 1.63 26.88
N VAL A 180 31.63 1.92 26.08
CA VAL A 180 31.94 3.29 25.67
C VAL A 180 31.45 3.52 24.25
N SER A 181 30.68 4.59 24.06
CA SER A 181 30.40 5.13 22.73
C SER A 181 31.47 6.18 22.42
N ALA A 182 32.23 5.93 21.36
CA ALA A 182 33.19 6.85 20.78
C ALA A 182 32.86 6.94 19.29
N SER A 183 32.61 8.15 18.80
CA SER A 183 32.54 8.45 17.36
C SER A 183 33.59 9.52 17.09
N ASP A 184 34.25 9.44 15.93
CA ASP A 184 35.27 10.42 15.55
C ASP A 184 34.67 11.84 15.63
N GLY A 185 35.36 12.73 16.37
CA GLY A 185 34.91 14.11 16.59
C GLY A 185 33.79 14.32 17.62
N ARG A 186 33.24 13.27 18.27
CA ARG A 186 32.19 13.41 19.29
C ARG A 186 32.65 13.02 20.69
N LYS A 187 31.95 13.58 21.69
CA LYS A 187 32.20 13.33 23.12
C LYS A 187 32.00 11.86 23.48
N LYS A 188 32.99 11.26 24.17
CA LYS A 188 32.92 9.88 24.67
C LYS A 188 31.84 9.76 25.75
N ARG A 189 31.19 8.60 25.81
CA ARG A 189 29.97 8.37 26.60
C ARG A 189 30.00 7.00 27.29
N LEU A 190 29.86 6.94 28.61
CA LEU A 190 29.86 5.70 29.41
C LEU A 190 28.45 5.15 29.59
N ILE A 191 28.20 3.90 29.20
CA ILE A 191 26.87 3.28 29.17
C ILE A 191 26.86 1.98 29.97
N LEU A 192 25.80 1.78 30.75
CA LEU A 192 25.48 0.49 31.39
C LEU A 192 24.64 -0.38 30.44
N ASP A 193 25.19 -1.51 30.00
CA ASP A 193 24.52 -2.43 29.08
C ASP A 193 23.49 -3.29 29.82
N LEU A 194 22.26 -2.76 29.88
CA LEU A 194 21.14 -3.38 30.59
C LEU A 194 20.33 -4.35 29.73
N ARG A 195 20.89 -4.92 28.65
CA ARG A 195 20.16 -5.88 27.78
C ARG A 195 19.63 -7.10 28.55
N HIS A 196 20.35 -7.56 29.58
CA HIS A 196 19.88 -8.64 30.46
C HIS A 196 18.67 -8.20 31.28
N VAL A 197 18.80 -7.10 32.03
CA VAL A 197 17.75 -6.54 32.88
C VAL A 197 16.50 -6.20 32.06
N ASN A 198 16.66 -5.54 30.92
CA ASN A 198 15.58 -5.09 30.03
C ASN A 198 14.66 -6.22 29.53
N LYS A 199 15.11 -7.49 29.54
CA LYS A 199 14.26 -8.63 29.19
C LYS A 199 13.13 -8.85 30.20
N HIS A 200 13.31 -8.40 31.44
CA HIS A 200 12.41 -8.66 32.57
C HIS A 200 11.46 -7.48 32.90
N LEU A 201 11.46 -6.44 32.06
CA LEU A 201 10.67 -5.22 32.26
C LEU A 201 9.41 -5.20 31.39
N TRP A 202 8.33 -4.61 31.91
CA TRP A 202 7.21 -4.20 31.07
C TRP A 202 7.65 -3.12 30.08
N LYS A 203 7.53 -3.39 28.78
CA LYS A 203 7.81 -2.40 27.73
C LYS A 203 6.70 -1.36 27.70
N SER A 204 7.04 -0.12 28.02
CA SER A 204 6.11 1.02 27.99
C SER A 204 6.41 1.91 26.79
N SER A 205 5.40 2.19 25.97
CA SER A 205 5.50 3.14 24.86
C SER A 205 5.11 4.55 25.30
N VAL A 206 5.88 5.55 24.88
CA VAL A 206 5.56 6.96 25.06
C VAL A 206 5.61 7.67 23.71
N LYS A 207 4.67 8.59 23.48
CA LYS A 207 4.68 9.46 22.30
C LYS A 207 5.39 10.76 22.66
N PHE A 208 6.51 11.03 22.01
CA PHE A 208 7.24 12.27 22.18
C PHE A 208 6.61 13.41 21.38
N GLU A 209 6.75 14.63 21.90
CA GLU A 209 6.36 15.84 21.19
C GLU A 209 7.57 16.34 20.42
N ASP A 210 7.49 16.41 19.09
CA ASP A 210 8.62 16.77 18.24
C ASP A 210 8.40 18.12 17.54
N VAL A 211 9.31 18.46 16.63
CA VAL A 211 9.23 19.69 15.83
C VAL A 211 7.91 19.85 15.08
N ARG A 212 7.21 18.77 14.74
CA ARG A 212 5.90 18.84 14.07
C ARG A 212 4.85 19.47 14.97
N ILE A 213 4.89 19.16 16.26
CA ILE A 213 3.99 19.77 17.25
C ILE A 213 4.42 21.22 17.51
N ALA A 214 5.73 21.50 17.61
CA ALA A 214 6.23 22.87 17.77
C ALA A 214 5.70 23.80 16.68
N MET A 215 5.73 23.35 15.41
CA MET A 215 5.27 24.13 14.27
C MET A 215 3.74 24.33 14.19
N GLN A 216 2.93 23.70 15.06
CA GLN A 216 1.49 23.94 15.12
C GLN A 216 1.13 25.24 15.86
N PHE A 217 2.04 25.76 16.69
CA PHE A 217 1.78 26.96 17.49
C PHE A 217 2.86 28.04 17.35
N ILE A 218 4.02 27.73 16.74
CA ILE A 218 4.96 28.75 16.26
C ILE A 218 4.36 29.44 15.03
N THR A 219 4.37 30.77 15.05
CA THR A 219 3.80 31.59 13.98
C THR A 219 4.85 32.57 13.44
N ASN A 220 4.54 33.24 12.32
CA ASN A 220 5.43 34.25 11.79
C ASN A 220 5.65 35.36 12.84
N ASN A 221 6.89 35.81 12.96
CA ASN A 221 7.35 36.83 13.90
C ASN A 221 7.25 36.49 15.40
N SER A 222 6.87 35.26 15.78
CA SER A 222 6.86 34.87 17.19
C SER A 222 8.27 34.78 17.78
N PHE A 223 8.44 35.18 19.04
CA PHE A 223 9.68 34.99 19.76
C PHE A 223 9.70 33.61 20.43
N CYS A 224 10.87 32.98 20.45
CA CYS A 224 11.08 31.67 21.04
C CYS A 224 12.16 31.72 22.14
N PHE A 225 12.15 30.76 23.05
CA PHE A 225 13.28 30.47 23.94
C PHE A 225 13.46 28.95 24.01
N GLN A 226 14.69 28.51 24.22
CA GLN A 226 15.01 27.09 24.36
C GLN A 226 15.75 26.83 25.66
N PHE A 227 15.55 25.65 26.23
CA PHE A 227 16.22 25.26 27.45
C PHE A 227 16.60 23.78 27.44
N ASP A 228 17.62 23.44 28.20
CA ASP A 228 18.15 22.09 28.35
C ASP A 228 18.32 21.77 29.85
N ILE A 229 18.28 20.49 30.22
CA ILE A 229 18.40 20.03 31.61
C ILE A 229 19.72 19.26 31.79
N VAL A 230 20.55 19.69 32.75
CA VAL A 230 21.83 19.05 33.05
C VAL A 230 21.60 17.61 33.52
N SER A 231 22.19 16.61 32.85
CA SER A 231 22.12 15.20 33.30
C SER A 231 20.70 14.77 33.71
N ALA A 232 19.72 15.02 32.83
CA ALA A 232 18.30 14.97 33.16
C ALA A 232 17.85 13.67 33.86
N TYR A 233 18.30 12.50 33.39
CA TYR A 233 17.96 11.21 34.02
C TYR A 233 18.54 11.04 35.42
N HIS A 234 19.72 11.61 35.72
CA HIS A 234 20.37 11.43 37.02
C HIS A 234 19.66 12.17 38.16
N HIS A 235 18.71 13.05 37.84
CA HIS A 235 17.81 13.66 38.82
C HIS A 235 16.82 12.65 39.41
N VAL A 236 16.56 11.54 38.71
CA VAL A 236 15.62 10.50 39.13
C VAL A 236 16.36 9.44 39.92
N ASN A 237 16.13 9.38 41.22
CA ASN A 237 16.68 8.31 42.07
C ASN A 237 16.08 6.95 41.70
N ILE A 238 16.81 5.87 41.95
CA ILE A 238 16.31 4.49 41.87
C ILE A 238 15.84 4.05 43.25
N PHE A 239 14.74 3.28 43.29
CA PHE A 239 14.29 2.66 44.53
C PHE A 239 15.39 1.74 45.09
N MET A 240 15.81 1.98 46.34
CA MET A 240 17.04 1.37 46.89
C MET A 240 17.15 -0.15 46.69
N PRO A 241 16.11 -0.96 46.96
CA PRO A 241 16.14 -2.40 46.67
C PRO A 241 16.40 -2.77 45.21
N HIS A 242 16.08 -1.91 44.24
CA HIS A 242 16.28 -2.20 42.81
C HIS A 242 17.68 -1.80 42.30
N THR A 243 18.49 -1.11 43.11
CA THR A 243 19.86 -0.73 42.73
C THR A 243 20.76 -1.96 42.53
N GLU A 244 20.47 -3.09 43.17
CA GLU A 244 21.21 -4.36 43.03
C GLU A 244 21.19 -4.94 41.60
N PHE A 245 20.21 -4.53 40.77
CA PHE A 245 20.09 -4.95 39.38
C PHE A 245 20.86 -4.04 38.42
N LEU A 246 21.35 -2.89 38.90
CA LEU A 246 22.06 -1.87 38.13
C LEU A 246 23.56 -1.85 38.47
N GLY A 247 24.10 -3.00 38.86
CA GLY A 247 25.50 -3.16 39.19
C GLY A 247 26.40 -3.29 37.96
N PHE A 248 27.69 -2.98 38.12
CA PHE A 248 28.76 -3.25 37.16
C PHE A 248 30.09 -3.47 37.90
N SER A 249 31.09 -4.03 37.21
CA SER A 249 32.43 -4.20 37.75
C SER A 249 33.48 -3.50 36.89
N TRP A 250 34.51 -2.98 37.54
CA TRP A 250 35.65 -2.38 36.87
C TRP A 250 36.95 -2.74 37.61
N ARG A 251 37.98 -3.09 36.85
CA ARG A 251 39.28 -3.44 37.41
C ARG A 251 40.12 -2.19 37.60
N HIS A 252 40.53 -1.92 38.84
CA HIS A 252 41.43 -0.83 39.21
C HIS A 252 42.67 -1.42 39.87
N GLU A 253 43.87 -1.11 39.35
CA GLU A 253 45.15 -1.55 39.93
C GLU A 253 45.21 -3.06 40.26
N ASN A 254 44.74 -3.91 39.33
CA ASN A 254 44.63 -5.37 39.46
C ASN A 254 43.59 -5.90 40.47
N THR A 255 42.81 -5.04 41.11
CA THR A 255 41.66 -5.43 41.95
C THR A 255 40.35 -5.21 41.20
N GLU A 256 39.45 -6.20 41.21
CA GLU A 256 38.10 -6.03 40.66
C GLU A 256 37.21 -5.40 41.73
N LYS A 257 36.65 -4.23 41.42
CA LYS A 257 35.72 -3.52 42.28
C LYS A 257 34.32 -3.56 41.68
N TRP A 258 33.31 -3.60 42.54
CA TRP A 258 31.91 -3.58 42.15
C TRP A 258 31.25 -2.26 42.50
N TYR A 259 30.36 -1.81 41.64
CA TYR A 259 29.62 -0.58 41.80
C TYR A 259 28.16 -0.80 41.45
N LYS A 260 27.27 0.07 41.93
CA LYS A 260 25.87 0.12 41.48
C LYS A 260 25.36 1.55 41.35
N PHE A 261 24.47 1.76 40.38
CA PHE A 261 23.82 3.05 40.18
C PHE A 261 22.70 3.29 41.20
N LEU A 262 22.69 4.52 41.75
CA LEU A 262 21.69 5.01 42.71
C LEU A 262 20.64 5.91 42.05
N VAL A 263 20.94 6.38 40.85
CA VAL A 263 20.07 7.21 40.01
C VAL A 263 19.79 6.49 38.70
N LEU A 264 18.78 6.94 37.97
CA LEU A 264 18.33 6.33 36.71
C LEU A 264 19.46 6.35 35.68
N PRO A 265 20.04 5.19 35.33
CA PRO A 265 21.06 5.12 34.31
C PRO A 265 20.38 5.06 32.94
N PHE A 266 21.02 5.63 31.92
CA PHE A 266 20.69 5.26 30.55
C PHE A 266 21.06 3.78 30.29
N GLY A 267 20.46 3.20 29.26
CA GLY A 267 20.49 1.78 28.98
C GLY A 267 19.23 1.06 29.50
N LEU A 268 18.53 1.63 30.48
CA LEU A 268 17.27 1.09 30.97
C LEU A 268 16.14 1.39 29.97
N SER A 269 15.42 0.35 29.53
CA SER A 269 14.37 0.48 28.50
C SER A 269 13.18 1.34 28.91
N SER A 270 12.98 1.55 30.22
CA SER A 270 11.89 2.35 30.76
C SER A 270 12.29 3.79 31.14
N ALA A 271 13.56 4.18 30.94
CA ALA A 271 14.07 5.50 31.35
C ALA A 271 13.32 6.67 30.69
N CYS A 272 13.18 6.65 29.36
CA CYS A 272 12.47 7.71 28.63
C CYS A 272 11.00 7.81 29.04
N TYR A 273 10.37 6.66 29.33
CA TYR A 273 8.99 6.61 29.79
C TYR A 273 8.83 7.31 31.14
N ILE A 274 9.61 6.91 32.15
CA ILE A 274 9.47 7.50 33.48
C ILE A 274 9.87 8.97 33.49
N PHE A 275 10.92 9.35 32.76
CA PHE A 275 11.34 10.74 32.67
C PHE A 275 10.23 11.62 32.08
N THR A 276 9.60 11.18 30.99
CA THR A 276 8.45 11.88 30.42
C THR A 276 7.29 11.98 31.41
N LYS A 277 7.04 10.93 32.22
CA LYS A 277 5.98 10.97 33.23
C LYS A 277 6.29 11.94 34.38
N ILE A 278 7.56 12.09 34.77
CA ILE A 278 8.01 13.05 35.79
C ILE A 278 7.92 14.49 35.28
N THR A 279 8.22 14.76 34.01
CA THR A 279 8.15 16.12 33.46
C THR A 279 6.72 16.56 33.08
N ARG A 280 5.79 15.62 32.84
CA ARG A 280 4.40 15.92 32.46
C ARG A 280 3.64 16.84 33.42
N PRO A 281 3.75 16.75 34.76
CA PRO A 281 3.15 17.71 35.69
C PRO A 281 3.60 19.16 35.46
N LEU A 282 4.87 19.41 35.15
CA LEU A 282 5.38 20.74 34.79
C LEU A 282 4.73 21.24 33.50
N ILE A 283 4.71 20.39 32.46
CA ILE A 283 4.07 20.71 31.19
C ILE A 283 2.56 20.99 31.38
N LYS A 284 1.88 20.22 32.25
CA LYS A 284 0.46 20.43 32.60
C LYS A 284 0.26 21.79 33.27
N LYS A 285 1.12 22.17 34.22
CA LYS A 285 1.09 23.49 34.86
C LYS A 285 1.25 24.60 33.82
N TRP A 286 2.33 24.57 33.03
CA TRP A 286 2.61 25.63 32.05
C TRP A 286 1.49 25.79 31.03
N ARG A 287 1.03 24.68 30.43
CA ARG A 287 -0.06 24.73 29.44
C ARG A 287 -1.41 25.08 30.05
N GLY A 288 -1.67 24.67 31.30
CA GLY A 288 -2.86 25.07 32.04
C GLY A 288 -2.90 26.58 32.32
N GLU A 289 -1.73 27.23 32.37
CA GLU A 289 -1.56 28.68 32.48
C GLU A 289 -1.51 29.37 31.10
N GLY A 290 -1.80 28.66 30.01
CA GLY A 290 -1.82 29.21 28.64
C GLY A 290 -0.45 29.34 27.96
N LYS A 291 0.62 28.83 28.56
CA LYS A 291 1.98 28.93 28.01
C LYS A 291 2.21 27.91 26.90
N GLN A 292 2.62 28.39 25.73
CA GLN A 292 2.99 27.55 24.59
C GLN A 292 4.41 27.00 24.79
N VAL A 293 4.50 25.92 25.57
CA VAL A 293 5.75 25.22 25.88
C VAL A 293 5.66 23.78 25.42
N LEU A 294 6.73 23.28 24.81
CA LEU A 294 6.96 21.91 24.38
C LEU A 294 8.24 21.37 25.01
N MET A 295 8.25 20.07 25.29
CA MET A 295 9.41 19.40 25.85
C MET A 295 9.60 18.04 25.16
N TYR A 296 10.76 17.84 24.55
CA TYR A 296 11.22 16.59 23.98
C TYR A 296 12.34 16.05 24.86
N LEU A 297 12.03 15.09 25.72
CA LEU A 297 12.98 14.61 26.74
C LEU A 297 13.55 15.80 27.53
N ASP A 298 14.86 16.02 27.49
CA ASP A 298 15.60 17.09 28.15
C ASP A 298 15.57 18.44 27.39
N ASP A 299 15.28 18.44 26.09
CA ASP A 299 15.19 19.64 25.25
C ASP A 299 13.80 20.30 25.37
N GLY A 300 13.77 21.56 25.80
CA GLY A 300 12.58 22.38 25.95
C GLY A 300 12.52 23.56 24.98
N LEU A 301 11.31 23.90 24.56
CA LEU A 301 11.01 25.04 23.68
C LEU A 301 9.77 25.78 24.17
N GLY A 302 9.84 27.11 24.23
CA GLY A 302 8.67 27.97 24.44
C GLY A 302 8.57 29.04 23.37
N THR A 303 7.35 29.51 23.08
CA THR A 303 7.13 30.62 22.14
C THR A 303 5.97 31.53 22.54
N HIS A 304 6.05 32.79 22.14
CA HIS A 304 4.97 33.77 22.26
C HIS A 304 5.13 34.86 21.19
N THR A 305 4.05 35.49 20.75
CA THR A 305 4.08 36.54 19.72
C THR A 305 4.70 37.85 20.21
N ASP A 306 4.42 38.20 21.47
CA ASP A 306 5.00 39.35 22.16
C ASP A 306 6.32 39.01 22.89
N GLU A 307 7.34 39.87 22.75
CA GLU A 307 8.69 39.67 23.28
C GLU A 307 8.74 39.70 24.81
N GLU A 308 8.07 40.69 25.42
CA GLU A 308 8.09 40.89 26.86
C GLU A 308 7.37 39.75 27.59
N THR A 309 6.24 39.32 27.03
CA THR A 309 5.52 38.14 27.50
C THR A 309 6.33 36.87 27.30
N CYS A 310 7.05 36.72 26.17
CA CYS A 310 7.96 35.60 25.94
C CYS A 310 9.08 35.56 26.99
N LYS A 311 9.66 36.71 27.32
CA LYS A 311 10.69 36.85 28.37
C LYS A 311 10.14 36.48 29.74
N THR A 312 8.95 36.95 30.07
CA THR A 312 8.26 36.63 31.33
C THR A 312 7.97 35.13 31.43
N MET A 313 7.46 34.52 30.36
CA MET A 313 7.22 33.08 30.25
C MET A 313 8.51 32.28 30.43
N SER A 314 9.58 32.67 29.74
CA SER A 314 10.91 32.07 29.82
C SER A 314 11.46 32.09 31.25
N ASN A 315 11.40 33.25 31.92
CA ASN A 315 11.82 33.39 33.31
C ASN A 315 11.00 32.50 34.24
N GLN A 316 9.69 32.41 34.04
CA GLN A 316 8.83 31.58 34.89
C GLN A 316 9.10 30.09 34.70
N VAL A 317 9.29 29.62 33.45
CA VAL A 317 9.68 28.23 33.17
C VAL A 317 11.03 27.91 33.81
N ARG A 318 12.00 28.83 33.73
CA ARG A 318 13.31 28.69 34.39
C ARG A 318 13.17 28.54 35.91
N GLN A 319 12.36 29.40 36.53
CA GLN A 319 12.12 29.37 37.97
C GLN A 319 11.40 28.08 38.39
N ASP A 320 10.37 27.65 37.66
CA ASP A 320 9.65 26.42 37.94
C ASP A 320 10.58 25.19 37.86
N LEU A 321 11.52 25.14 36.90
CA LEU A 321 12.52 24.08 36.83
C LEU A 321 13.43 24.06 38.07
N ILE A 322 13.90 25.22 38.51
CA ILE A 322 14.74 25.34 39.71
C ILE A 322 13.95 24.92 40.95
N GLN A 323 12.71 25.40 41.09
CA GLN A 323 11.83 25.08 42.22
C GLN A 323 11.38 23.62 42.22
N SER A 324 11.37 22.94 41.08
CA SER A 324 11.11 21.50 41.00
C SER A 324 12.34 20.65 41.33
N GLY A 325 13.50 21.28 41.51
CA GLY A 325 14.78 20.61 41.77
C GLY A 325 15.57 20.23 40.51
N PHE A 326 15.06 20.50 39.30
CA PHE A 326 15.84 20.34 38.07
C PHE A 326 16.89 21.45 37.96
N VAL A 327 17.99 21.13 37.27
CA VAL A 327 19.07 22.10 37.02
C VAL A 327 19.11 22.45 35.53
N PRO A 328 18.74 23.68 35.14
CA PRO A 328 18.84 24.08 33.74
C PRO A 328 20.29 24.25 33.30
N LYS A 329 20.63 23.74 32.12
CA LYS A 329 21.97 23.84 31.52
C LYS A 329 22.13 25.20 30.85
N ASN A 330 22.57 26.19 31.62
CA ASN A 330 22.61 27.60 31.18
C ASN A 330 23.43 27.84 29.90
N GLU A 331 24.47 27.05 29.64
CA GLU A 331 25.32 27.22 28.44
C GLU A 331 24.61 26.80 27.14
N LYS A 332 23.83 25.71 27.19
CA LYS A 332 23.06 25.22 26.04
C LYS A 332 21.68 25.91 25.92
N SER A 333 21.12 26.35 27.05
CA SER A 333 19.85 27.07 27.10
C SER A 333 19.96 28.49 26.54
N LYS A 334 18.94 28.95 25.80
CA LYS A 334 18.78 30.34 25.37
C LYS A 334 17.48 30.89 25.95
N TRP A 335 17.61 31.54 27.10
CA TRP A 335 16.48 32.07 27.87
C TRP A 335 15.97 33.41 27.33
N SER A 336 16.83 34.20 26.70
CA SER A 336 16.40 35.45 26.08
C SER A 336 15.55 35.16 24.83
N PRO A 337 14.42 35.86 24.64
CA PRO A 337 13.60 35.73 23.44
C PRO A 337 14.43 35.88 22.16
N MET A 338 14.27 34.95 21.22
CA MET A 338 14.99 34.93 19.95
C MET A 338 14.06 34.50 18.81
N LYS A 339 14.31 35.01 17.60
CA LYS A 339 13.50 34.70 16.42
C LYS A 339 14.11 33.64 15.50
N LEU A 340 15.40 33.36 15.69
CA LEU A 340 16.16 32.33 14.98
C LEU A 340 16.75 31.38 16.02
N LEU A 341 16.43 30.09 15.94
CA LEU A 341 16.99 29.06 16.84
C LEU A 341 17.17 27.72 16.14
N VAL A 342 17.96 26.83 16.74
CA VAL A 342 18.12 25.44 16.30
C VAL A 342 17.49 24.52 17.34
N PHE A 343 16.40 23.84 16.98
CA PHE A 343 15.67 22.93 17.87
C PHE A 343 15.50 21.55 17.22
N LEU A 344 15.84 20.47 17.94
CA LEU A 344 15.79 19.08 17.48
C LEU A 344 16.45 18.86 16.09
N GLY A 345 17.53 19.58 15.82
CA GLY A 345 18.30 19.48 14.58
C GLY A 345 17.71 20.24 13.38
N TYR A 346 16.78 21.17 13.61
CA TYR A 346 16.20 22.05 12.60
C TYR A 346 16.42 23.52 12.96
N SER A 347 16.73 24.35 11.98
CA SER A 347 16.82 25.80 12.12
C SER A 347 15.45 26.42 11.88
N ILE A 348 14.88 27.07 12.89
CA ILE A 348 13.57 27.73 12.84
C ILE A 348 13.82 29.24 12.79
N ASP A 349 13.45 29.87 11.68
CA ASP A 349 13.49 31.32 11.47
C ASP A 349 12.06 31.87 11.40
N THR A 350 11.62 32.46 12.50
CA THR A 350 10.29 33.05 12.62
C THR A 350 10.16 34.40 11.92
N ASN A 351 11.26 35.13 11.66
CA ASN A 351 11.22 36.38 10.87
C ASN A 351 10.88 36.08 9.42
N ARG A 352 11.54 35.06 8.85
CA ARG A 352 11.29 34.62 7.47
C ARG A 352 10.09 33.70 7.34
N GLY A 353 9.60 33.15 8.47
CA GLY A 353 8.54 32.15 8.46
C GLY A 353 9.00 30.85 7.80
N THR A 354 10.23 30.40 8.09
CA THR A 354 10.85 29.24 7.44
C THR A 354 11.50 28.31 8.45
N ILE A 355 11.46 27.01 8.15
CA ILE A 355 12.25 25.99 8.81
C ILE A 355 13.21 25.37 7.77
N THR A 356 14.48 25.24 8.15
CA THR A 356 15.55 24.70 7.30
C THR A 356 16.38 23.66 8.07
N ILE A 357 17.15 22.88 7.33
CA ILE A 357 18.18 21.99 7.87
C ILE A 357 19.47 22.82 8.09
N PRO A 358 20.12 22.72 9.27
CA PRO A 358 21.39 23.39 9.53
C PRO A 358 22.47 23.03 8.50
N ASN A 359 23.30 24.01 8.11
CA ASN A 359 24.32 23.83 7.07
C ASN A 359 25.29 22.68 7.37
N GLU A 360 25.68 22.50 8.64
CA GLU A 360 26.55 21.38 9.06
C GLU A 360 25.98 20.00 8.66
N ARG A 361 24.65 19.82 8.75
CA ARG A 361 24.00 18.57 8.35
C ARG A 361 23.95 18.44 6.82
N VAL A 362 23.74 19.54 6.10
CA VAL A 362 23.75 19.56 4.63
C VAL A 362 25.13 19.19 4.10
N GLN A 363 26.19 19.84 4.59
CA GLN A 363 27.57 19.57 4.18
C GLN A 363 27.99 18.13 4.46
N LYS A 364 27.50 17.55 5.57
CA LYS A 364 27.72 16.14 5.88
C LYS A 364 27.09 15.20 4.85
N VAL A 365 25.87 15.50 4.38
CA VAL A 365 25.23 14.72 3.31
C VAL A 365 26.01 14.86 2.00
N LEU A 366 26.40 16.07 1.63
CA LEU A 366 27.21 16.32 0.44
C LEU A 366 28.57 15.61 0.50
N LYS A 367 29.20 15.54 1.68
CA LYS A 367 30.40 14.74 1.90
C LYS A 367 30.15 13.25 1.68
N THR A 368 29.12 12.69 2.33
CA THR A 368 28.78 11.27 2.16
C THR A 368 28.45 10.95 0.68
N ILE A 369 27.82 11.89 -0.06
CA ILE A 369 27.61 11.77 -1.52
C ILE A 369 28.95 11.72 -2.26
N ALA A 370 29.87 12.64 -1.99
CA ALA A 370 31.19 12.68 -2.62
C ALA A 370 31.98 11.39 -2.35
N ASP A 371 31.90 10.83 -1.14
CA ASP A 371 32.52 9.55 -0.80
C ASP A 371 31.92 8.41 -1.64
N VAL A 372 30.60 8.33 -1.77
CA VAL A 372 29.93 7.33 -2.62
C VAL A 372 30.38 7.45 -4.07
N GLU A 373 30.38 8.66 -4.65
CA GLU A 373 30.81 8.91 -6.02
C GLU A 373 32.29 8.53 -6.25
N TYR A 374 33.16 8.79 -5.26
CA TYR A 374 34.56 8.39 -5.29
C TYR A 374 34.73 6.87 -5.34
N TYR A 375 34.04 6.13 -4.47
CA TYR A 375 34.12 4.66 -4.46
C TYR A 375 33.57 4.04 -5.76
N VAL A 376 32.46 4.56 -6.26
CA VAL A 376 31.87 4.10 -7.53
C VAL A 376 32.81 4.36 -8.70
N SER A 377 33.37 5.57 -8.83
CA SER A 377 34.26 5.92 -9.95
C SER A 377 35.59 5.14 -9.93
N LYS A 378 36.17 4.92 -8.74
CA LYS A 378 37.46 4.26 -8.59
C LYS A 378 37.37 2.73 -8.62
N HIS A 379 36.29 2.15 -8.09
CA HIS A 379 36.20 0.72 -7.84
C HIS A 379 34.99 0.04 -8.50
N GLY A 380 34.06 0.80 -9.11
CA GLY A 380 32.81 0.28 -9.67
C GLY A 380 31.81 -0.22 -8.63
N LYS A 381 32.11 -0.10 -7.34
CA LYS A 381 31.32 -0.62 -6.22
C LYS A 381 31.54 0.19 -4.94
N VAL A 382 30.55 0.19 -4.06
CA VAL A 382 30.55 0.96 -2.81
C VAL A 382 30.04 0.13 -1.63
N HIS A 383 30.50 0.40 -0.41
CA HIS A 383 30.03 -0.33 0.77
C HIS A 383 28.54 -0.05 1.04
N ALA A 384 27.76 -1.12 1.28
CA ALA A 384 26.33 -1.01 1.56
C ALA A 384 26.03 -0.09 2.77
N ARG A 385 26.88 -0.11 3.81
CA ARG A 385 26.76 0.78 4.97
C ARG A 385 26.86 2.26 4.60
N LEU A 386 27.71 2.63 3.64
CA LEU A 386 27.87 4.02 3.23
C LEU A 386 26.60 4.53 2.50
N VAL A 387 26.05 3.72 1.61
CA VAL A 387 24.79 4.03 0.90
C VAL A 387 23.61 4.09 1.88
N ALA A 388 23.53 3.14 2.83
CA ALA A 388 22.50 3.15 3.86
C ALA A 388 22.61 4.38 4.79
N SER A 389 23.84 4.81 5.09
CA SER A 389 24.10 6.05 5.82
C SER A 389 23.55 7.26 5.07
N LEU A 390 23.84 7.38 3.76
CA LEU A 390 23.32 8.44 2.91
C LEU A 390 21.78 8.48 2.90
N VAL A 391 21.13 7.34 2.66
CA VAL A 391 19.66 7.24 2.68
C VAL A 391 19.10 7.66 4.05
N GLY A 392 19.71 7.20 5.14
CA GLY A 392 19.30 7.56 6.50
C GLY A 392 19.44 9.06 6.78
N GLN A 393 20.52 9.69 6.32
CA GLN A 393 20.71 11.13 6.43
C GLN A 393 19.63 11.90 5.65
N ILE A 394 19.36 11.54 4.40
CA ILE A 394 18.33 12.20 3.56
C ILE A 394 16.94 12.06 4.20
N VAL A 395 16.54 10.84 4.57
CA VAL A 395 15.23 10.58 5.18
C VAL A 395 15.07 11.31 6.51
N SER A 396 16.15 11.50 7.28
CA SER A 396 16.12 12.27 8.53
C SER A 396 15.81 13.77 8.35
N MET A 397 15.85 14.28 7.11
CA MET A 397 15.54 15.67 6.75
C MET A 397 14.15 15.82 6.11
N SER A 398 13.40 14.73 5.98
CA SER A 398 12.08 14.66 5.32
C SER A 398 11.04 15.65 5.87
N TYR A 399 11.16 16.11 7.12
CA TYR A 399 10.22 17.10 7.63
C TYR A 399 10.29 18.44 6.90
N VAL A 400 11.50 18.87 6.51
CA VAL A 400 11.75 20.09 5.73
C VAL A 400 11.62 19.79 4.24
N ILE A 401 12.33 18.76 3.78
CA ILE A 401 12.47 18.44 2.35
C ILE A 401 11.17 17.85 1.76
N GLY A 402 10.32 17.23 2.57
CA GLY A 402 9.07 16.61 2.14
C GLY A 402 9.24 15.22 1.52
N ASN A 403 8.24 14.78 0.76
CA ASN A 403 8.12 13.43 0.21
C ASN A 403 9.26 13.06 -0.75
N VAL A 404 9.90 14.05 -1.37
CA VAL A 404 11.05 13.84 -2.26
C VAL A 404 12.20 13.13 -1.55
N ALA A 405 12.38 13.34 -0.24
CA ALA A 405 13.38 12.62 0.58
C ALA A 405 13.20 11.10 0.55
N TYR A 406 11.96 10.61 0.37
CA TYR A 406 11.68 9.19 0.30
C TYR A 406 11.70 8.66 -1.13
N ILE A 407 11.05 9.38 -2.05
CA ILE A 407 10.92 8.97 -3.46
C ILE A 407 12.30 8.96 -4.13
N MET A 408 13.09 10.03 -3.95
CA MET A 408 14.42 10.18 -4.54
C MET A 408 15.53 9.45 -3.77
N SER A 409 15.19 8.57 -2.82
CA SER A 409 16.16 7.68 -2.16
C SER A 409 15.77 6.20 -2.26
N LYS A 410 14.73 5.89 -3.04
CA LYS A 410 14.18 4.54 -3.10
C LYS A 410 15.04 3.57 -3.90
N HIS A 411 15.63 3.98 -5.03
CA HIS A 411 16.52 3.12 -5.81
C HIS A 411 17.78 2.79 -5.01
N LEU A 412 18.34 3.76 -4.28
CA LEU A 412 19.44 3.51 -3.34
C LEU A 412 19.07 2.45 -2.29
N SER A 413 17.82 2.49 -1.80
CA SER A 413 17.31 1.48 -0.86
C SER A 413 17.15 0.10 -1.50
N ILE A 414 16.75 0.04 -2.78
CA ILE A 414 16.61 -1.21 -3.55
C ILE A 414 18.00 -1.83 -3.76
N ASP A 415 19.00 -1.05 -4.15
CA ASP A 415 20.37 -1.55 -4.36
C ASP A 415 20.99 -2.09 -3.07
N ILE A 416 20.69 -1.48 -1.92
CA ILE A 416 21.12 -2.00 -0.61
C ILE A 416 20.62 -3.43 -0.36
N LEU A 417 19.45 -3.82 -0.87
CA LEU A 417 18.93 -5.18 -0.69
C LEU A 417 19.79 -6.26 -1.36
N SER A 418 20.67 -5.89 -2.30
CA SER A 418 21.65 -6.81 -2.89
C SER A 418 22.82 -7.17 -1.96
N MET A 419 22.91 -6.56 -0.77
CA MET A 419 24.01 -6.78 0.16
C MET A 419 24.00 -8.20 0.78
N THR A 420 25.18 -8.78 0.97
CA THR A 420 25.35 -10.02 1.75
C THR A 420 25.68 -9.73 3.21
N SER A 421 26.26 -8.57 3.51
CA SER A 421 26.48 -8.06 4.87
C SER A 421 26.59 -6.53 4.87
N TRP A 422 26.48 -5.88 6.04
CA TRP A 422 26.69 -4.42 6.12
C TRP A 422 28.08 -3.96 5.67
N ASN A 423 29.07 -4.85 5.68
CA ASN A 423 30.43 -4.54 5.23
C ASN A 423 30.68 -4.93 3.77
N SER A 424 29.73 -5.59 3.08
CA SER A 424 29.89 -5.96 1.66
C SER A 424 29.77 -4.74 0.75
N CYS A 425 30.47 -4.78 -0.39
CA CYS A 425 30.29 -3.82 -1.47
C CYS A 425 29.11 -4.21 -2.37
N ILE A 426 28.39 -3.22 -2.88
CA ILE A 426 27.29 -3.34 -3.83
C ILE A 426 27.58 -2.50 -5.07
N VAL A 427 26.97 -2.86 -6.21
CA VAL A 427 26.98 -2.07 -7.45
C VAL A 427 25.70 -1.24 -7.47
N LEU A 428 25.81 0.04 -7.78
CA LEU A 428 24.66 0.93 -7.89
C LEU A 428 24.05 0.87 -9.29
N SER A 429 22.73 0.90 -9.38
CA SER A 429 22.00 1.00 -10.63
C SER A 429 22.14 2.40 -11.25
N THR A 430 21.81 2.52 -12.55
CA THR A 430 21.78 3.82 -13.24
C THR A 430 20.82 4.79 -12.55
N GLU A 431 19.68 4.31 -12.08
CA GLU A 431 18.66 5.09 -11.37
C GLU A 431 19.18 5.60 -10.03
N SER A 432 19.95 4.80 -9.29
CA SER A 432 20.62 5.23 -8.06
C SER A 432 21.65 6.33 -8.30
N LEU A 433 22.40 6.27 -9.41
CA LEU A 433 23.34 7.33 -9.78
C LEU A 433 22.63 8.63 -10.15
N ILE A 434 21.48 8.54 -10.84
CA ILE A 434 20.61 9.69 -11.11
C ILE A 434 20.11 10.30 -9.80
N GLN A 435 19.70 9.48 -8.82
CA GLN A 435 19.27 9.96 -7.50
C GLN A 435 20.40 10.64 -6.72
N ILE A 436 21.63 10.10 -6.75
CA ILE A 436 22.80 10.73 -6.13
C ILE A 436 23.08 12.09 -6.75
N LYS A 437 23.10 12.16 -8.09
CA LYS A 437 23.27 13.41 -8.83
C LYS A 437 22.19 14.44 -8.46
N PHE A 438 20.93 14.01 -8.41
CA PHE A 438 19.81 14.85 -7.99
C PHE A 438 20.07 15.47 -6.62
N TRP A 439 20.46 14.67 -5.61
CA TRP A 439 20.71 15.20 -4.27
C TRP A 439 21.89 16.17 -4.23
N ARG A 440 22.98 15.86 -4.93
CA ARG A 440 24.15 16.74 -5.02
C ARG A 440 23.78 18.13 -5.57
N GLU A 441 22.92 18.17 -6.58
CA GLU A 441 22.56 19.40 -7.29
C GLU A 441 21.39 20.17 -6.64
N ASN A 442 20.50 19.47 -5.92
CA ASN A 442 19.24 20.06 -5.46
C ASN A 442 19.11 20.17 -3.93
N LEU A 443 19.97 19.53 -3.13
CA LEU A 443 19.80 19.46 -1.68
C LEU A 443 19.71 20.84 -1.01
N GLU A 444 20.54 21.80 -1.43
CA GLU A 444 20.51 23.17 -0.88
C GLU A 444 19.23 23.92 -1.28
N HIS A 445 18.73 23.71 -2.50
CA HIS A 445 17.52 24.35 -3.01
C HIS A 445 16.24 23.84 -2.35
N VAL A 446 16.17 22.55 -2.03
CA VAL A 446 15.02 21.94 -1.33
C VAL A 446 15.05 22.13 0.18
N ASN A 447 16.10 22.76 0.72
CA ASN A 447 16.32 22.95 2.15
C ASN A 447 15.52 24.13 2.75
N VAL A 448 14.28 24.35 2.31
CA VAL A 448 13.43 25.40 2.85
C VAL A 448 11.99 24.93 2.88
N LYS A 449 11.39 24.95 4.08
CA LYS A 449 9.95 24.79 4.25
C LYS A 449 9.39 26.05 4.89
N LYS A 450 8.43 26.68 4.22
CA LYS A 450 7.70 27.83 4.79
C LYS A 450 6.73 27.36 5.87
N PHE A 451 6.48 28.20 6.87
CA PHE A 451 5.40 27.99 7.82
C PHE A 451 4.10 27.92 7.02
N SER A 452 3.22 27.01 7.39
CA SER A 452 1.98 26.83 6.65
C SER A 452 1.18 28.13 6.73
N SER A 453 1.11 28.86 5.61
CA SER A 453 -0.04 29.71 5.38
C SER A 453 -1.18 28.76 5.05
N ASP A 454 -2.28 28.85 5.78
CA ASP A 454 -3.52 28.14 5.46
C ASP A 454 -3.92 28.51 4.02
N VAL A 455 -3.49 27.69 3.06
CA VAL A 455 -3.95 27.77 1.69
C VAL A 455 -4.84 26.56 1.52
N SER A 456 -6.14 26.85 1.55
CA SER A 456 -7.22 25.90 1.31
C SER A 456 -6.92 25.02 0.10
N CYS A 457 -7.21 23.73 0.22
CA CYS A 457 -7.28 22.79 -0.89
C CYS A 457 -8.08 23.41 -2.04
N GLN A 458 -7.49 23.47 -3.24
CA GLN A 458 -8.11 24.13 -4.40
C GLN A 458 -9.00 23.17 -5.19
N SER A 459 -8.67 21.88 -5.21
CA SER A 459 -9.44 20.85 -5.91
C SER A 459 -9.46 19.53 -5.16
N VAL A 460 -10.57 18.80 -5.29
CA VAL A 460 -10.71 17.45 -4.74
C VAL A 460 -10.87 16.48 -5.90
N VAL A 461 -10.09 15.39 -5.90
CA VAL A 461 -10.13 14.35 -6.93
C VAL A 461 -10.42 13.01 -6.28
N TYR A 462 -11.26 12.19 -6.92
CA TYR A 462 -11.52 10.81 -6.54
C TYR A 462 -11.06 9.89 -7.67
N SER A 463 -10.43 8.77 -7.32
CA SER A 463 -10.00 7.75 -8.27
C SER A 463 -10.33 6.34 -7.78
N ASP A 464 -10.56 5.43 -8.72
CA ASP A 464 -10.74 4.01 -8.46
C ASP A 464 -10.27 3.17 -9.66
N ALA A 465 -9.88 1.93 -9.40
CA ALA A 465 -9.58 0.95 -10.43
C ALA A 465 -10.40 -0.33 -10.28
N SER A 466 -10.96 -0.79 -11.41
CA SER A 466 -11.64 -2.08 -11.49
C SER A 466 -10.78 -3.13 -12.20
N ASN A 467 -11.36 -4.31 -12.44
CA ASN A 467 -10.72 -5.33 -13.29
C ASN A 467 -10.79 -5.00 -14.79
N THR A 468 -11.59 -4.00 -15.19
CA THR A 468 -11.82 -3.66 -16.61
C THR A 468 -11.24 -2.32 -17.01
N GLY A 469 -11.12 -1.37 -16.08
CA GLY A 469 -10.59 -0.04 -16.35
C GLY A 469 -10.33 0.78 -15.09
N TYR A 470 -10.02 2.05 -15.29
CA TYR A 470 -9.88 3.06 -14.24
C TYR A 470 -10.89 4.18 -14.44
N GLY A 471 -11.19 4.88 -13.35
CA GLY A 471 -12.14 5.98 -13.38
C GLY A 471 -11.89 6.98 -12.26
N GLY A 472 -12.10 8.25 -12.57
CA GLY A 472 -12.00 9.30 -11.57
C GLY A 472 -12.66 10.60 -11.99
N TYR A 473 -12.80 11.51 -11.03
CA TYR A 473 -13.43 12.79 -11.26
C TYR A 473 -12.92 13.89 -10.34
N VAL A 474 -13.02 15.12 -10.82
CA VAL A 474 -12.74 16.33 -10.03
C VAL A 474 -14.06 16.88 -9.48
N VAL A 475 -14.09 17.25 -8.21
CA VAL A 475 -15.22 17.92 -7.55
C VAL A 475 -15.20 19.42 -7.89
N GLU A 476 -15.37 19.74 -9.16
CA GLU A 476 -15.51 21.11 -9.68
C GLU A 476 -16.68 21.18 -10.66
N THR A 477 -17.14 22.40 -10.99
CA THR A 477 -18.14 22.65 -12.04
C THR A 477 -17.48 23.38 -13.21
N PRO A 478 -17.54 22.86 -14.45
CA PRO A 478 -18.23 21.63 -14.87
C PRO A 478 -17.57 20.35 -14.33
N PHE A 479 -18.36 19.28 -14.26
CA PHE A 479 -17.93 18.01 -13.69
C PHE A 479 -16.95 17.30 -14.64
N ASN A 480 -15.67 17.22 -14.27
CA ASN A 480 -14.63 16.60 -15.09
C ASN A 480 -14.48 15.12 -14.73
N ILE A 481 -14.65 14.22 -15.70
CA ILE A 481 -14.54 12.76 -15.55
C ILE A 481 -13.43 12.23 -16.45
N ALA A 482 -12.53 11.44 -15.88
CA ALA A 482 -11.52 10.67 -16.59
C ALA A 482 -11.87 9.18 -16.50
N HIS A 483 -11.72 8.47 -17.61
CA HIS A 483 -11.99 7.04 -17.71
C HIS A 483 -11.12 6.43 -18.80
N GLY A 484 -10.67 5.21 -18.56
CA GLY A 484 -9.99 4.42 -19.59
C GLY A 484 -10.02 2.94 -19.27
N MET A 485 -9.69 2.12 -20.26
CA MET A 485 -9.78 0.66 -20.18
C MET A 485 -8.40 0.02 -20.05
N TRP A 486 -8.36 -1.11 -19.34
CA TRP A 486 -7.14 -1.92 -19.24
C TRP A 486 -7.02 -2.85 -20.45
N SER A 487 -5.82 -2.95 -21.01
CA SER A 487 -5.46 -4.08 -21.87
C SER A 487 -5.42 -5.38 -21.06
N GLU A 488 -5.33 -6.53 -21.74
CA GLU A 488 -5.28 -7.82 -21.06
C GLU A 488 -4.08 -7.95 -20.10
N CYS A 489 -2.92 -7.45 -20.53
CA CYS A 489 -1.71 -7.47 -19.70
C CYS A 489 -1.87 -6.57 -18.47
N GLU A 490 -2.45 -5.37 -18.61
CA GLU A 490 -2.71 -4.44 -17.51
C GLU A 490 -3.79 -4.96 -16.55
N ALA A 491 -4.86 -5.57 -17.07
CA ALA A 491 -5.95 -6.12 -16.28
C ALA A 491 -5.46 -7.26 -15.35
N SER A 492 -4.45 -8.01 -15.81
CA SER A 492 -3.80 -9.09 -15.06
C SER A 492 -2.89 -8.61 -13.93
N LYS A 493 -2.51 -7.32 -13.90
CA LYS A 493 -1.65 -6.75 -12.87
C LYS A 493 -2.35 -6.72 -11.50
N SER A 494 -1.55 -6.51 -10.46
CA SER A 494 -2.04 -6.46 -9.07
C SER A 494 -3.03 -5.31 -8.85
N SER A 495 -3.89 -5.44 -7.83
CA SER A 495 -4.82 -4.35 -7.46
C SER A 495 -4.08 -3.05 -7.12
N THR A 496 -2.99 -3.12 -6.34
CA THR A 496 -2.17 -1.93 -6.03
C THR A 496 -1.59 -1.27 -7.28
N TRP A 497 -1.15 -2.06 -8.27
CA TRP A 497 -0.68 -1.53 -9.55
C TRP A 497 -1.81 -0.81 -10.29
N LYS A 498 -3.00 -1.41 -10.36
CA LYS A 498 -4.17 -0.83 -11.04
C LYS A 498 -4.62 0.47 -10.38
N GLU A 499 -4.71 0.50 -9.05
CA GLU A 499 -5.09 1.69 -8.29
C GLU A 499 -4.06 2.82 -8.41
N LEU A 500 -2.76 2.50 -8.34
CA LEU A 500 -1.70 3.50 -8.51
C LEU A 500 -1.67 4.05 -9.94
N ASN A 501 -1.91 3.20 -10.95
CA ASN A 501 -2.05 3.65 -12.34
C ASN A 501 -3.33 4.43 -12.60
N ALA A 502 -4.42 4.16 -11.87
CA ALA A 502 -5.58 5.03 -11.93
C ALA A 502 -5.19 6.46 -11.51
N VAL A 503 -4.44 6.61 -10.40
CA VAL A 503 -3.91 7.93 -9.99
C VAL A 503 -3.08 8.56 -11.10
N ARG A 504 -2.10 7.83 -11.66
CA ARG A 504 -1.26 8.32 -12.76
C ARG A 504 -2.09 8.76 -13.97
N ASN A 505 -2.93 7.87 -14.49
CA ASN A 505 -3.65 8.12 -15.74
C ASN A 505 -4.67 9.25 -15.58
N ILE A 506 -5.39 9.33 -14.46
CA ILE A 506 -6.32 10.43 -14.18
C ILE A 506 -5.57 11.75 -14.05
N LEU A 507 -4.41 11.76 -13.36
CA LEU A 507 -3.58 12.95 -13.22
C LEU A 507 -3.17 13.47 -14.60
N LEU A 508 -2.63 12.59 -15.45
CA LEU A 508 -2.19 12.92 -16.80
C LEU A 508 -3.35 13.37 -17.69
N SER A 509 -4.51 12.72 -17.60
CA SER A 509 -5.70 13.07 -18.39
C SER A 509 -6.28 14.44 -18.04
N MET A 510 -5.97 14.96 -16.85
CA MET A 510 -6.57 16.18 -16.32
C MET A 510 -5.53 17.25 -15.98
N ILE A 511 -4.31 17.18 -16.54
CA ILE A 511 -3.25 18.17 -16.30
C ILE A 511 -3.78 19.60 -16.50
N ASN A 512 -4.51 19.87 -17.58
CA ASN A 512 -5.04 21.20 -17.88
C ASN A 512 -6.04 21.72 -16.81
N VAL A 513 -6.70 20.82 -16.09
CA VAL A 513 -7.64 21.14 -15.00
C VAL A 513 -6.92 21.28 -13.66
N LEU A 514 -5.83 20.55 -13.48
CA LEU A 514 -5.15 20.34 -12.20
C LEU A 514 -3.86 21.17 -12.04
N LYS A 515 -3.31 21.69 -13.14
CA LYS A 515 -2.10 22.52 -13.19
C LYS A 515 -2.17 23.71 -12.23
N ASP A 516 -1.06 24.00 -11.55
CA ASP A 516 -0.93 25.10 -10.58
C ASP A 516 -1.86 25.00 -9.34
N LYS A 517 -2.42 23.81 -9.07
CA LYS A 517 -3.34 23.59 -7.94
C LYS A 517 -2.77 22.67 -6.85
N ARG A 518 -3.24 22.88 -5.61
CA ARG A 518 -3.15 21.89 -4.53
C ARG A 518 -4.38 21.01 -4.50
N ILE A 519 -4.15 19.70 -4.59
CA ILE A 519 -5.17 18.69 -4.80
C ILE A 519 -5.22 17.77 -3.59
N LYS A 520 -6.43 17.57 -3.06
CA LYS A 520 -6.71 16.45 -2.17
C LYS A 520 -7.22 15.29 -2.99
N TRP A 521 -6.48 14.19 -2.98
CA TRP A 521 -6.74 13.03 -3.83
C TRP A 521 -7.26 11.87 -2.99
N PHE A 522 -8.46 11.39 -3.26
CA PHE A 522 -9.08 10.30 -2.52
C PHE A 522 -9.00 8.98 -3.29
N SER A 523 -8.49 7.95 -2.61
CA SER A 523 -8.44 6.56 -3.10
C SER A 523 -8.85 5.60 -1.98
N ASP A 524 -9.45 4.47 -2.32
CA ASP A 524 -9.84 3.45 -1.35
C ASP A 524 -8.70 2.44 -1.02
N ASN A 525 -7.50 2.65 -1.59
CA ASN A 525 -6.34 1.79 -1.41
C ASN A 525 -5.23 2.45 -0.55
N GLN A 526 -5.01 1.93 0.66
CA GLN A 526 -3.98 2.44 1.59
C GLN A 526 -2.55 2.31 1.06
N ASN A 527 -2.27 1.32 0.20
CA ASN A 527 -0.95 1.16 -0.39
C ASN A 527 -0.64 2.32 -1.33
N VAL A 528 -1.62 2.82 -2.08
CA VAL A 528 -1.45 3.95 -2.99
C VAL A 528 -1.03 5.20 -2.24
N VAL A 529 -1.71 5.51 -1.12
CA VAL A 529 -1.34 6.63 -0.23
C VAL A 529 0.13 6.53 0.18
N THR A 530 0.53 5.35 0.65
CA THR A 530 1.90 5.13 1.12
C THR A 530 2.92 5.23 -0.02
N ILE A 531 2.60 4.72 -1.21
CA ILE A 531 3.51 4.71 -2.36
C ILE A 531 3.67 6.11 -2.94
N VAL A 532 2.60 6.90 -3.06
CA VAL A 532 2.70 8.29 -3.54
C VAL A 532 3.45 9.16 -2.52
N GLU A 533 3.30 8.89 -1.22
CA GLU A 533 4.01 9.64 -0.17
C GLU A 533 5.49 9.23 -0.05
N LYS A 534 5.80 7.93 -0.17
CA LYS A 534 7.10 7.38 0.23
C LYS A 534 7.82 6.58 -0.84
N GLY A 535 7.24 6.35 -2.01
CA GLY A 535 7.73 5.42 -3.03
C GLY A 535 7.54 3.94 -2.68
N SER A 536 7.98 3.04 -3.57
CA SER A 536 7.83 1.59 -3.46
C SER A 536 9.17 0.86 -3.62
N MET A 537 9.36 -0.25 -2.90
CA MET A 537 10.52 -1.15 -3.10
C MET A 537 10.37 -2.05 -4.35
N LYS A 538 9.20 -2.07 -4.98
CA LYS A 538 8.96 -2.79 -6.24
C LYS A 538 9.24 -1.83 -7.41
N PRO A 539 10.21 -2.12 -8.30
CA PRO A 539 10.60 -1.24 -9.39
C PRO A 539 9.42 -0.73 -10.22
N GLU A 540 8.56 -1.63 -10.70
CA GLU A 540 7.38 -1.27 -11.51
C GLU A 540 6.43 -0.27 -10.82
N LEU A 541 6.26 -0.36 -9.48
CA LEU A 541 5.44 0.60 -8.74
C LEU A 541 6.19 1.91 -8.45
N GLN A 542 7.51 1.83 -8.32
CA GLN A 542 8.36 2.99 -8.13
C GLN A 542 8.39 3.85 -9.39
N ASP A 543 8.43 3.24 -10.58
CA ASP A 543 8.39 3.95 -11.86
C ASP A 543 7.09 4.76 -12.01
N ILE A 544 5.95 4.18 -11.60
CA ILE A 544 4.66 4.87 -11.60
C ILE A 544 4.67 6.03 -10.59
N ALA A 545 5.22 5.81 -9.39
CA ALA A 545 5.32 6.86 -8.36
C ALA A 545 6.23 8.01 -8.81
N MET A 546 7.35 7.71 -9.48
CA MET A 546 8.24 8.70 -10.10
C MET A 546 7.52 9.48 -11.19
N CYS A 547 6.78 8.82 -12.07
CA CYS A 547 5.99 9.47 -13.11
C CYS A 547 4.95 10.44 -12.53
N ILE A 548 4.22 10.04 -11.47
CA ILE A 548 3.29 10.92 -10.75
C ILE A 548 4.04 12.13 -10.17
N PHE A 549 5.18 11.88 -9.53
CA PHE A 549 6.00 12.92 -8.88
C PHE A 549 6.55 13.94 -9.89
N GLU A 550 7.13 13.48 -10.99
CA GLU A 550 7.70 14.32 -12.06
C GLU A 550 6.62 15.19 -12.71
N ASN A 551 5.46 14.62 -13.03
CA ASN A 551 4.36 15.39 -13.59
C ASN A 551 3.81 16.42 -12.60
N CYS A 552 3.76 16.08 -11.30
CA CYS A 552 3.42 17.04 -10.27
C CYS A 552 4.42 18.21 -10.22
N LEU A 553 5.72 17.94 -10.36
CA LEU A 553 6.74 19.00 -10.39
C LEU A 553 6.63 19.87 -11.65
N ILE A 554 6.55 19.26 -12.84
CA ILE A 554 6.50 19.96 -14.14
C ILE A 554 5.29 20.89 -14.22
N HIS A 555 4.15 20.46 -13.70
CA HIS A 555 2.89 21.20 -13.77
C HIS A 555 2.56 21.97 -12.49
N ASN A 556 3.50 22.08 -11.55
CA ASN A 556 3.34 22.79 -10.27
C ASN A 556 2.08 22.34 -9.50
N ILE A 557 1.85 21.03 -9.46
CA ILE A 557 0.73 20.38 -8.79
C ILE A 557 1.22 19.86 -7.43
N SER A 558 0.48 20.18 -6.36
CA SER A 558 0.73 19.61 -5.04
C SER A 558 -0.35 18.60 -4.70
N ILE A 559 -0.01 17.32 -4.66
CA ILE A 559 -0.95 16.24 -4.39
C ILE A 559 -0.85 15.73 -2.95
N ASP A 560 -1.99 15.69 -2.24
CA ASP A 560 -2.17 15.06 -0.93
C ASP A 560 -3.12 13.88 -1.06
N VAL A 561 -2.57 12.66 -1.15
CA VAL A 561 -3.36 11.44 -1.32
C VAL A 561 -3.85 10.95 0.05
N VAL A 562 -5.16 10.81 0.18
CA VAL A 562 -5.83 10.42 1.42
C VAL A 562 -6.67 9.17 1.19
N TRP A 563 -6.51 8.20 2.09
CA TRP A 563 -7.33 7.00 2.05
C TRP A 563 -8.75 7.31 2.50
N VAL A 564 -9.75 6.81 1.76
CA VAL A 564 -11.16 6.85 2.14
C VAL A 564 -11.79 5.46 2.13
N PRO A 565 -12.78 5.19 2.99
CA PRO A 565 -13.56 3.96 2.87
C PRO A 565 -14.27 3.87 1.52
N ARG A 566 -14.40 2.65 0.97
CA ARG A 566 -15.06 2.37 -0.31
C ARG A 566 -16.48 2.96 -0.43
N THR A 567 -17.21 3.05 0.68
CA THR A 567 -18.56 3.65 0.74
C THR A 567 -18.56 5.15 0.40
N LEU A 568 -17.41 5.83 0.50
CA LEU A 568 -17.24 7.22 0.11
C LEU A 568 -16.61 7.38 -1.29
N ASN A 569 -16.25 6.26 -1.96
CA ASN A 569 -15.64 6.22 -3.28
C ASN A 569 -16.56 5.60 -4.36
N GLU A 570 -17.86 5.42 -4.07
CA GLU A 570 -18.80 4.68 -4.93
C GLU A 570 -18.91 5.25 -6.35
N LYS A 571 -18.80 6.58 -6.51
CA LYS A 571 -18.87 7.22 -7.82
C LYS A 571 -17.65 6.92 -8.68
N ALA A 572 -16.44 6.92 -8.11
CA ALA A 572 -15.24 6.55 -8.84
C ALA A 572 -15.25 5.05 -9.18
N ASP A 573 -15.72 4.18 -8.27
CA ASP A 573 -15.93 2.74 -8.52
C ASP A 573 -16.96 2.47 -9.63
N PHE A 574 -18.00 3.30 -9.73
CA PHE A 574 -18.93 3.22 -10.85
C PHE A 574 -18.25 3.58 -12.17
N ILE A 575 -17.51 4.69 -12.22
CA ILE A 575 -16.82 5.16 -13.43
C ILE A 575 -15.77 4.13 -13.88
N SER A 576 -14.99 3.56 -12.96
CA SER A 576 -13.94 2.57 -13.27
C SER A 576 -14.48 1.27 -13.88
N ARG A 577 -15.80 1.03 -13.78
CA ARG A 577 -16.49 -0.16 -14.30
C ARG A 577 -17.27 0.09 -15.59
N ILE A 578 -17.26 1.32 -16.11
CA ILE A 578 -17.83 1.61 -17.42
C ILE A 578 -17.05 0.80 -18.46
N ILE A 579 -17.78 0.03 -19.27
CA ILE A 579 -17.26 -0.72 -20.41
C ILE A 579 -17.82 -0.04 -21.66
N ASP A 580 -16.94 0.38 -22.56
CA ASP A 580 -17.35 0.90 -23.86
C ASP A 580 -17.30 -0.23 -24.90
N TYR A 581 -18.49 -0.72 -25.27
CA TYR A 581 -18.65 -1.77 -26.29
C TYR A 581 -18.59 -1.20 -27.72
N ASP A 582 -18.77 0.11 -27.86
CA ASP A 582 -18.74 0.80 -29.15
C ASP A 582 -17.34 1.41 -29.41
N ASP A 583 -16.31 0.95 -28.70
CA ASP A 583 -14.91 1.33 -28.91
C ASP A 583 -14.31 0.48 -30.04
N TRP A 584 -14.28 1.05 -31.24
CA TRP A 584 -13.73 0.46 -32.46
C TRP A 584 -12.94 1.53 -33.22
N GLY A 585 -11.95 1.08 -33.99
CA GLY A 585 -11.12 1.94 -34.81
C GLY A 585 -10.79 1.33 -36.16
N ILE A 586 -10.07 2.10 -36.97
CA ILE A 586 -9.53 1.68 -38.26
C ILE A 586 -8.04 1.36 -38.12
N ASP A 587 -7.55 0.37 -38.86
CA ASP A 587 -6.12 0.06 -38.90
C ASP A 587 -5.28 1.26 -39.42
N GLU A 588 -4.05 1.40 -38.91
CA GLU A 588 -3.18 2.53 -39.23
C GLU A 588 -2.86 2.63 -40.73
N GLN A 589 -2.60 1.51 -41.40
CA GLN A 589 -2.26 1.52 -42.83
C GLN A 589 -3.44 1.94 -43.68
N LEU A 590 -4.64 1.55 -43.26
CA LEU A 590 -5.87 1.94 -43.93
C LEU A 590 -6.18 3.41 -43.70
N PHE A 591 -5.99 3.93 -42.47
CA PHE A 591 -6.09 5.36 -42.21
C PHE A 591 -5.15 6.15 -43.12
N MET A 592 -3.87 5.77 -43.20
CA MET A 592 -2.89 6.43 -44.09
C MET A 592 -3.33 6.41 -45.57
N TYR A 593 -3.92 5.31 -46.03
CA TYR A 593 -4.45 5.22 -47.39
C TYR A 593 -5.61 6.19 -47.61
N VAL A 594 -6.57 6.24 -46.69
CA VAL A 594 -7.71 7.15 -46.80
C VAL A 594 -7.27 8.62 -46.68
N ASP A 595 -6.33 8.90 -45.79
CA ASP A 595 -5.72 10.23 -45.63
C ASP A 595 -4.97 10.67 -46.90
N SER A 596 -4.34 9.73 -47.64
CA SER A 596 -3.73 10.05 -48.94
C SER A 596 -4.73 10.46 -50.03
N LEU A 597 -6.00 10.06 -49.90
CA LEU A 597 -7.05 10.37 -50.87
C LEU A 597 -7.82 11.64 -50.51
N TRP A 598 -8.14 11.81 -49.23
CA TRP A 598 -9.09 12.83 -48.75
C TRP A 598 -8.58 13.66 -47.57
N GLY A 599 -7.32 13.45 -47.19
CA GLY A 599 -6.62 14.26 -46.21
C GLY A 599 -5.95 15.51 -46.81
N PRO A 600 -5.05 16.15 -46.04
CA PRO A 600 -4.69 15.77 -44.68
C PRO A 600 -5.88 15.99 -43.72
N HIS A 601 -6.17 15.01 -42.87
CA HIS A 601 -7.11 15.19 -41.76
C HIS A 601 -6.40 15.87 -40.58
N GLU A 602 -7.13 16.73 -39.87
CA GLU A 602 -6.56 17.58 -38.83
C GLU A 602 -7.00 17.17 -37.42
N ILE A 603 -8.23 16.65 -37.29
CA ILE A 603 -8.85 16.34 -35.99
C ILE A 603 -9.56 14.99 -36.03
N ASP A 604 -9.31 14.16 -35.01
CA ASP A 604 -10.02 12.90 -34.79
C ASP A 604 -11.13 13.09 -33.75
N TRP A 605 -12.38 13.09 -34.19
CA TRP A 605 -13.50 13.56 -33.35
C TRP A 605 -14.09 12.51 -32.41
N PHE A 606 -13.81 11.22 -32.60
CA PHE A 606 -14.46 10.14 -31.86
C PHE A 606 -13.45 9.07 -31.44
N ALA A 607 -12.35 9.50 -30.84
CA ALA A 607 -11.23 8.65 -30.49
C ALA A 607 -10.86 8.70 -29.00
N ASN A 608 -9.95 7.81 -28.59
CA ASN A 608 -9.31 7.77 -27.29
C ASN A 608 -7.80 7.57 -27.45
N ASP A 609 -7.06 7.57 -26.34
CA ASP A 609 -5.60 7.43 -26.30
C ASP A 609 -5.07 6.13 -26.95
N ASP A 610 -5.94 5.13 -27.21
CA ASP A 610 -5.56 3.86 -27.83
C ASP A 610 -5.88 3.77 -29.32
N ASN A 611 -6.91 4.47 -29.80
CA ASN A 611 -7.42 4.32 -31.17
C ASN A 611 -7.28 5.57 -32.05
N HIS A 612 -6.82 6.69 -31.49
CA HIS A 612 -6.65 7.93 -32.22
C HIS A 612 -5.69 7.80 -33.41
N LYS A 613 -6.00 8.50 -34.50
CA LYS A 613 -5.17 8.55 -35.71
C LYS A 613 -4.41 9.84 -35.90
N LEU A 614 -4.81 10.86 -35.14
CA LEU A 614 -4.27 12.20 -35.22
C LEU A 614 -3.81 12.65 -33.84
N THR A 615 -2.88 13.59 -33.78
CA THR A 615 -2.37 14.14 -32.52
C THR A 615 -3.41 14.99 -31.79
N VAL A 616 -4.37 15.56 -32.51
CA VAL A 616 -5.51 16.29 -31.96
C VAL A 616 -6.74 15.41 -32.03
N PHE A 617 -7.25 14.98 -30.88
CA PHE A 617 -8.43 14.14 -30.81
C PHE A 617 -9.37 14.48 -29.65
N TYR A 618 -10.65 14.16 -29.83
CA TYR A 618 -11.71 14.33 -28.84
C TYR A 618 -12.28 12.98 -28.41
N SER A 619 -12.44 12.82 -27.11
CA SER A 619 -12.87 11.58 -26.48
C SER A 619 -14.20 11.75 -25.75
N ARG A 620 -14.83 10.63 -25.38
CA ARG A 620 -16.08 10.64 -24.59
C ARG A 620 -15.87 11.15 -23.16
N TYR A 621 -14.76 10.74 -22.55
CA TYR A 621 -14.30 11.15 -21.22
C TYR A 621 -12.84 11.57 -21.33
N TRP A 622 -12.31 12.33 -20.38
CA TRP A 622 -10.89 12.71 -20.41
C TRP A 622 -10.03 11.44 -20.42
N THR A 623 -9.17 11.32 -21.43
CA THR A 623 -8.12 10.30 -21.51
C THR A 623 -6.77 11.01 -21.56
N VAL A 624 -5.69 10.24 -21.45
CA VAL A 624 -4.35 10.81 -21.66
C VAL A 624 -4.33 11.43 -23.06
N ASN A 625 -3.70 12.61 -23.20
CA ASN A 625 -3.53 13.36 -24.45
C ASN A 625 -4.80 13.88 -25.18
N SER A 626 -6.02 13.59 -24.70
CA SER A 626 -7.23 14.11 -25.36
C SER A 626 -7.27 15.64 -25.32
N MET A 627 -7.59 16.29 -26.44
CA MET A 627 -7.70 17.75 -26.54
C MET A 627 -8.96 18.26 -25.81
N GLY A 628 -10.01 17.46 -25.80
CA GLY A 628 -11.26 17.77 -25.11
C GLY A 628 -12.19 16.57 -25.05
N ILE A 629 -13.34 16.79 -24.40
CA ILE A 629 -14.39 15.78 -24.23
C ILE A 629 -15.67 16.19 -24.95
N ASP A 630 -16.48 15.20 -25.33
CA ASP A 630 -17.76 15.35 -26.05
C ASP A 630 -17.62 16.24 -27.30
N ALA A 631 -17.30 15.61 -28.43
CA ALA A 631 -17.11 16.28 -29.71
C ALA A 631 -18.30 17.17 -30.12
N PHE A 632 -19.53 16.91 -29.65
CA PHE A 632 -20.70 17.73 -29.97
C PHE A 632 -20.72 19.09 -29.25
N THR A 633 -19.79 19.34 -28.34
CA THR A 633 -19.63 20.65 -27.67
C THR A 633 -18.80 21.63 -28.49
N ILE A 634 -18.15 21.15 -29.56
CA ILE A 634 -17.24 21.93 -30.40
C ILE A 634 -17.86 22.16 -31.78
N ASN A 635 -17.58 23.32 -32.39
CA ASN A 635 -17.93 23.58 -33.78
C ASN A 635 -16.89 22.92 -34.71
N TRP A 636 -17.34 22.06 -35.63
CA TRP A 636 -16.47 21.31 -36.55
C TRP A 636 -16.19 22.04 -37.88
N GLN A 637 -16.61 23.30 -38.01
CA GLN A 637 -16.40 24.08 -39.22
C GLN A 637 -14.91 24.40 -39.43
N GLY A 638 -14.44 24.29 -40.68
CA GLY A 638 -13.14 24.81 -41.12
C GLY A 638 -11.95 23.85 -40.97
N ALA A 639 -12.09 22.71 -40.30
CA ALA A 639 -11.08 21.67 -40.22
C ALA A 639 -11.52 20.41 -40.99
N ASN A 640 -10.59 19.71 -41.65
CA ASN A 640 -10.87 18.43 -42.27
C ASN A 640 -10.92 17.31 -41.20
N GLY A 641 -12.12 16.89 -40.82
CA GLY A 641 -12.33 15.97 -39.70
C GLY A 641 -12.27 14.48 -40.08
N TRP A 642 -11.64 13.69 -39.22
CA TRP A 642 -11.74 12.23 -39.22
C TRP A 642 -12.85 11.79 -38.26
N PHE A 643 -13.84 11.05 -38.76
CA PHE A 643 -15.02 10.67 -37.99
C PHE A 643 -15.22 9.15 -37.98
N VAL A 644 -14.94 8.53 -36.83
CA VAL A 644 -15.20 7.10 -36.54
C VAL A 644 -16.14 6.99 -35.34
N PRO A 645 -17.41 7.42 -35.44
CA PRO A 645 -18.29 7.49 -34.29
C PRO A 645 -18.82 6.10 -33.87
N PRO A 646 -19.22 5.94 -32.60
CA PRO A 646 -20.13 4.88 -32.19
C PRO A 646 -21.33 4.81 -33.12
N VAL A 647 -21.72 3.60 -33.56
CA VAL A 647 -22.74 3.43 -34.61
C VAL A 647 -24.09 4.06 -34.20
N CYS A 648 -24.41 4.02 -32.91
CA CYS A 648 -25.62 4.64 -32.36
C CYS A 648 -25.64 6.18 -32.50
N LEU A 649 -24.49 6.82 -32.68
CA LEU A 649 -24.34 8.27 -32.82
C LEU A 649 -24.30 8.74 -34.27
N VAL A 650 -24.19 7.84 -35.26
CA VAL A 650 -24.03 8.21 -36.69
C VAL A 650 -25.12 9.18 -37.15
N SER A 651 -26.40 8.93 -36.82
CA SER A 651 -27.50 9.86 -37.18
C SER A 651 -27.32 11.26 -36.58
N LYS A 652 -26.82 11.33 -35.35
CA LYS A 652 -26.52 12.59 -34.66
C LYS A 652 -25.32 13.28 -35.29
N VAL A 653 -24.27 12.53 -35.63
CA VAL A 653 -23.08 13.02 -36.35
C VAL A 653 -23.48 13.63 -37.68
N ILE A 654 -24.23 12.91 -38.53
CA ILE A 654 -24.69 13.44 -39.83
C ILE A 654 -25.52 14.72 -39.65
N SER A 655 -26.41 14.74 -38.66
CA SER A 655 -27.22 15.94 -38.37
C SER A 655 -26.36 17.12 -37.91
N TYR A 656 -25.38 16.86 -37.05
CA TYR A 656 -24.50 17.90 -36.53
C TYR A 656 -23.55 18.41 -37.60
N MET A 657 -22.92 17.53 -38.41
CA MET A 657 -22.13 17.91 -39.58
C MET A 657 -22.91 18.86 -40.52
N ARG A 658 -24.21 18.62 -40.71
CA ARG A 658 -25.08 19.51 -41.50
C ARG A 658 -25.34 20.86 -40.84
N GLN A 659 -25.46 20.90 -39.51
CA GLN A 659 -25.71 22.11 -38.73
C GLN A 659 -24.48 23.02 -38.65
N CYS A 660 -23.30 22.43 -38.45
CA CYS A 660 -22.04 23.16 -38.32
C CYS A 660 -21.24 23.29 -39.62
N PHE A 661 -21.79 22.85 -40.76
CA PHE A 661 -21.10 22.87 -42.05
C PHE A 661 -19.73 22.18 -42.01
N ALA A 662 -19.64 21.04 -41.31
CA ALA A 662 -18.42 20.28 -41.19
C ALA A 662 -17.99 19.68 -42.52
N HIS A 663 -16.68 19.58 -42.73
CA HIS A 663 -16.06 18.85 -43.82
C HIS A 663 -15.23 17.69 -43.26
N GLY A 664 -15.30 16.54 -43.91
CA GLY A 664 -14.37 15.45 -43.61
C GLY A 664 -14.86 14.06 -43.99
N THR A 665 -14.15 13.08 -43.45
CA THR A 665 -14.34 11.67 -43.80
C THR A 665 -15.07 10.92 -42.69
N LEU A 666 -16.25 10.40 -43.02
CA LEU A 666 -17.09 9.62 -42.14
C LEU A 666 -16.94 8.12 -42.44
N VAL A 667 -16.50 7.37 -41.44
CA VAL A 667 -16.38 5.92 -41.46
C VAL A 667 -17.63 5.31 -40.81
N LEU A 668 -18.34 4.45 -41.55
CA LEU A 668 -19.59 3.87 -41.06
C LEU A 668 -19.82 2.43 -41.56
N PRO A 669 -20.50 1.57 -40.78
CA PRO A 669 -20.83 0.23 -41.24
C PRO A 669 -21.89 0.27 -42.36
N LEU A 670 -21.75 -0.60 -43.36
CA LEU A 670 -22.70 -0.77 -44.46
C LEU A 670 -23.95 -1.51 -43.98
N TRP A 671 -24.81 -0.82 -43.26
CA TRP A 671 -26.06 -1.36 -42.72
C TRP A 671 -27.26 -0.65 -43.33
N LYS A 672 -27.76 -1.19 -44.44
CA LYS A 672 -28.93 -0.61 -45.14
C LYS A 672 -30.21 -0.56 -44.29
N SER A 673 -30.29 -1.42 -43.26
CA SER A 673 -31.39 -1.44 -42.28
C SER A 673 -31.23 -0.45 -41.12
N ALA A 674 -30.08 0.22 -41.01
CA ALA A 674 -29.82 1.16 -39.93
C ALA A 674 -30.59 2.48 -40.12
N SER A 675 -30.97 3.11 -39.01
CA SER A 675 -31.76 4.35 -39.01
C SER A 675 -31.04 5.54 -39.67
N PHE A 676 -29.70 5.54 -39.72
CA PHE A 676 -28.93 6.55 -40.43
C PHE A 676 -28.91 6.36 -41.95
N TRP A 677 -29.16 5.15 -42.46
CA TRP A 677 -28.98 4.83 -43.87
C TRP A 677 -29.85 5.70 -44.81
N PRO A 678 -31.16 5.92 -44.52
CA PRO A 678 -31.99 6.82 -45.31
C PRO A 678 -31.52 8.28 -45.30
N MET A 679 -30.70 8.69 -44.32
CA MET A 679 -30.15 10.06 -44.28
C MET A 679 -29.04 10.27 -45.30
N LEU A 680 -28.37 9.20 -45.73
CA LEU A 680 -27.29 9.18 -46.72
C LEU A 680 -27.78 8.74 -48.11
N CYS A 681 -28.78 7.87 -48.17
CA CYS A 681 -29.35 7.31 -49.40
C CYS A 681 -30.89 7.34 -49.34
N PRO A 682 -31.53 8.52 -49.44
CA PRO A 682 -32.97 8.69 -49.21
C PRO A 682 -33.85 8.00 -50.27
N THR A 683 -33.35 7.87 -51.49
CA THR A 683 -34.04 7.25 -52.65
C THR A 683 -33.79 5.75 -52.76
N GLY A 684 -32.88 5.19 -51.95
CA GLY A 684 -32.38 3.82 -52.13
C GLY A 684 -31.38 3.65 -53.29
N GLU A 685 -31.25 4.65 -54.15
CA GLU A 685 -30.33 4.71 -55.29
C GLU A 685 -29.49 5.99 -55.23
N GLY A 686 -28.16 5.84 -55.08
CA GLY A 686 -27.22 6.96 -55.00
C GLY A 686 -27.16 7.64 -53.62
N PHE A 687 -26.03 8.32 -53.36
CA PHE A 687 -25.86 9.10 -52.12
C PHE A 687 -26.38 10.54 -52.27
N ILE A 688 -26.63 11.20 -51.14
CA ILE A 688 -26.94 12.64 -51.10
C ILE A 688 -25.81 13.48 -51.74
N LYS A 689 -26.12 14.69 -52.22
CA LYS A 689 -25.18 15.57 -52.96
C LYS A 689 -23.97 16.03 -52.13
N GLU A 690 -24.11 16.00 -50.81
CA GLU A 690 -23.07 16.30 -49.85
C GLU A 690 -21.99 15.22 -49.81
N VAL A 691 -22.28 14.00 -50.25
CA VAL A 691 -21.28 12.93 -50.37
C VAL A 691 -20.53 13.10 -51.70
N LYS A 692 -19.22 13.37 -51.63
CA LYS A 692 -18.37 13.62 -52.82
C LYS A 692 -17.60 12.39 -53.29
N GLY A 693 -17.36 11.44 -52.39
CA GLY A 693 -16.66 10.20 -52.68
C GLY A 693 -17.04 9.13 -51.68
N CYS A 694 -17.01 7.88 -52.13
CA CYS A 694 -17.22 6.71 -51.29
C CYS A 694 -16.24 5.60 -51.68
N ILE A 695 -15.71 4.90 -50.68
CA ILE A 695 -14.91 3.69 -50.87
C ILE A 695 -15.51 2.59 -50.02
N ASP A 696 -15.67 1.43 -50.65
CA ASP A 696 -16.12 0.21 -49.99
C ASP A 696 -14.88 -0.56 -49.55
N LEU A 697 -14.74 -0.76 -48.24
CA LEU A 697 -13.62 -1.53 -47.72
C LEU A 697 -13.93 -3.03 -47.79
N PRO A 698 -12.98 -3.87 -48.24
CA PRO A 698 -13.16 -5.31 -48.31
C PRO A 698 -13.31 -5.94 -46.92
N THR A 699 -14.00 -7.08 -46.85
CA THR A 699 -14.44 -7.83 -45.65
C THR A 699 -13.31 -8.37 -44.75
N ASN A 700 -12.05 -7.97 -44.95
CA ASN A 700 -10.93 -8.54 -44.23
C ASN A 700 -10.85 -7.96 -42.81
N LYS A 701 -10.97 -8.82 -41.79
CA LYS A 701 -10.94 -8.44 -40.37
C LYS A 701 -9.64 -7.74 -39.93
N LYS A 702 -8.59 -7.71 -40.77
CA LYS A 702 -7.33 -6.98 -40.52
C LYS A 702 -7.45 -5.45 -40.58
N PHE A 703 -8.54 -4.91 -41.10
CA PHE A 703 -8.71 -3.46 -41.27
C PHE A 703 -9.40 -2.75 -40.10
N TYR A 704 -9.84 -3.52 -39.09
CA TYR A 704 -10.55 -3.01 -37.93
C TYR A 704 -9.75 -3.30 -36.66
N THR A 705 -9.69 -2.33 -35.77
CA THR A 705 -9.12 -2.50 -34.44
C THR A 705 -10.24 -2.54 -33.41
N SER A 706 -10.30 -3.62 -32.64
CA SER A 706 -11.20 -3.68 -31.48
C SER A 706 -10.59 -2.83 -30.36
N GLY A 707 -11.40 -1.96 -29.75
CA GLY A 707 -11.02 -1.27 -28.53
C GLY A 707 -10.79 -2.25 -27.38
N LYS A 708 -10.07 -1.81 -26.33
CA LYS A 708 -9.69 -2.65 -25.17
C LYS A 708 -10.91 -3.26 -24.43
N GLY A 709 -12.12 -2.75 -24.66
CA GLY A 709 -13.37 -3.22 -24.06
C GLY A 709 -14.12 -4.34 -24.78
N ASN A 710 -13.83 -4.60 -26.06
CA ASN A 710 -14.58 -5.57 -26.86
C ASN A 710 -14.08 -7.00 -26.62
N LYS A 711 -14.74 -7.67 -25.67
CA LYS A 711 -14.43 -9.04 -25.23
C LYS A 711 -15.50 -10.03 -25.71
N SER A 712 -15.28 -10.70 -26.84
CA SER A 712 -15.93 -11.97 -27.15
C SER A 712 -14.95 -13.12 -26.87
N ALA A 713 -15.13 -13.78 -25.73
CA ALA A 713 -14.11 -14.64 -25.10
C ALA A 713 -13.72 -15.93 -25.86
N PHE A 714 -14.25 -16.20 -27.06
CA PHE A 714 -13.90 -17.40 -27.84
C PHE A 714 -13.98 -17.22 -29.37
N GLN A 715 -14.25 -16.01 -29.87
CA GLN A 715 -14.64 -15.85 -31.28
C GLN A 715 -13.46 -15.60 -32.21
N SER A 716 -12.43 -14.88 -31.74
CA SER A 716 -11.12 -14.84 -32.39
C SER A 716 -10.50 -16.24 -32.49
N ASP A 717 -10.56 -16.98 -31.39
CA ASP A 717 -9.82 -18.23 -31.22
C ASP A 717 -10.44 -19.40 -32.01
N LEU A 718 -11.77 -19.38 -32.24
CA LEU A 718 -12.46 -20.38 -33.06
C LEU A 718 -12.24 -20.17 -34.58
N LEU A 719 -11.94 -18.94 -35.00
CA LEU A 719 -11.70 -18.56 -36.40
C LEU A 719 -10.26 -18.85 -36.86
N GLU A 720 -9.33 -19.02 -35.92
CA GLU A 720 -7.92 -19.36 -36.17
C GLU A 720 -7.65 -20.87 -36.13
N LEU A 721 -8.64 -21.69 -35.76
CA LEU A 721 -8.47 -23.15 -35.68
C LEU A 721 -8.54 -23.79 -37.08
N PRO A 722 -7.53 -24.61 -37.46
CA PRO A 722 -7.62 -25.50 -38.61
C PRO A 722 -8.88 -26.37 -38.57
N ASP A 723 -9.49 -26.66 -39.73
CA ASP A 723 -10.73 -27.47 -39.85
C ASP A 723 -10.65 -28.81 -39.10
N THR A 724 -9.45 -29.38 -38.98
CA THR A 724 -9.17 -30.63 -38.24
C THR A 724 -9.39 -30.53 -36.72
N LEU A 725 -9.39 -29.32 -36.15
CA LEU A 725 -9.60 -29.06 -34.72
C LEU A 725 -11.02 -28.56 -34.41
N ILE A 726 -11.78 -28.11 -35.40
CA ILE A 726 -13.20 -27.76 -35.27
C ILE A 726 -14.00 -28.99 -34.82
N GLU A 727 -13.66 -30.17 -35.34
CA GLU A 727 -14.25 -31.42 -34.88
C GLU A 727 -14.01 -31.68 -33.40
N LYS A 728 -12.99 -31.10 -32.74
CA LYS A 728 -12.70 -31.31 -31.30
C LYS A 728 -13.47 -30.36 -30.36
N ILE A 729 -14.22 -29.40 -30.89
CA ILE A 729 -15.05 -28.46 -30.09
C ILE A 729 -16.07 -29.21 -29.22
N HIS A 730 -16.54 -30.39 -29.65
CA HIS A 730 -17.44 -31.22 -28.85
C HIS A 730 -16.83 -31.72 -27.53
N LEU A 731 -15.50 -31.63 -27.36
CA LEU A 731 -14.79 -31.96 -26.11
C LEU A 731 -14.85 -30.83 -25.07
N LEU A 732 -15.11 -29.58 -25.49
CA LEU A 732 -15.13 -28.41 -24.61
C LEU A 732 -16.25 -28.44 -23.56
N PRO A 733 -17.50 -28.85 -23.87
CA PRO A 733 -18.54 -28.97 -22.86
C PRO A 733 -18.17 -29.92 -21.71
N ASP A 734 -17.53 -31.05 -22.03
CA ASP A 734 -17.11 -32.03 -21.03
C ASP A 734 -15.98 -31.44 -20.16
N LEU A 735 -14.96 -30.82 -20.75
CA LEU A 735 -13.88 -30.13 -20.03
C LEU A 735 -14.36 -28.93 -19.19
N LEU A 736 -15.33 -28.15 -19.70
CA LEU A 736 -15.94 -27.03 -18.98
C LEU A 736 -16.75 -27.52 -17.78
N THR A 737 -17.37 -28.70 -17.86
CA THR A 737 -17.99 -29.33 -16.69
C THR A 737 -16.97 -29.90 -15.71
N GLU A 738 -15.78 -30.32 -16.17
CA GLU A 738 -14.68 -30.77 -15.31
C GLU A 738 -13.96 -29.62 -14.58
N SER A 739 -14.11 -28.37 -15.05
CA SER A 739 -13.55 -27.15 -14.41
C SER A 739 -14.02 -26.94 -12.96
N LYS A 740 -15.07 -27.64 -12.54
CA LYS A 740 -15.58 -27.65 -11.17
C LYS A 740 -15.80 -29.09 -10.73
N SER A 741 -15.73 -29.34 -9.43
CA SER A 741 -16.01 -30.68 -8.91
C SER A 741 -17.41 -31.17 -9.33
N ASN A 742 -17.54 -32.46 -9.67
CA ASN A 742 -18.80 -33.06 -10.12
C ASN A 742 -20.00 -32.73 -9.20
N ASN A 743 -19.78 -32.72 -7.88
CA ASN A 743 -20.83 -32.32 -6.93
C ASN A 743 -21.26 -30.86 -7.09
N THR A 744 -20.35 -29.94 -7.40
CA THR A 744 -20.65 -28.52 -7.62
C THR A 744 -21.42 -28.34 -8.92
N VAL A 745 -21.02 -29.01 -9.99
CA VAL A 745 -21.72 -28.98 -11.28
C VAL A 745 -23.13 -29.52 -11.17
N GLN A 746 -23.30 -30.68 -10.52
CA GLN A 746 -24.62 -31.26 -10.28
C GLN A 746 -25.51 -30.30 -9.45
N ASN A 747 -24.96 -29.72 -8.38
CA ASN A 747 -25.70 -28.77 -7.54
C ASN A 747 -26.13 -27.50 -8.30
N TYR A 748 -25.28 -26.99 -9.19
CA TYR A 748 -25.61 -25.83 -10.02
C TYR A 748 -26.57 -26.18 -11.15
N TYR A 749 -26.41 -27.33 -11.78
CA TYR A 749 -27.32 -27.83 -12.80
C TYR A 749 -28.74 -27.99 -12.25
N TYR A 750 -28.92 -28.67 -11.12
CA TYR A 750 -30.23 -28.82 -10.48
C TYR A 750 -30.79 -27.48 -9.98
N GLY A 751 -29.94 -26.57 -9.51
CA GLY A 751 -30.37 -25.23 -9.13
C GLY A 751 -30.87 -24.41 -10.34
N PHE A 752 -30.23 -24.57 -11.50
CA PHE A 752 -30.63 -23.93 -12.74
C PHE A 752 -31.91 -24.55 -13.32
N LEU A 753 -32.07 -25.87 -13.27
CA LEU A 753 -33.33 -26.52 -13.67
C LEU A 753 -34.52 -26.06 -12.83
N ARG A 754 -34.30 -25.78 -11.53
CA ARG A 754 -35.32 -25.22 -10.66
C ARG A 754 -35.74 -23.81 -11.09
N TRP A 755 -34.77 -22.97 -11.46
CA TRP A 755 -35.02 -21.68 -12.08
C TRP A 755 -35.81 -21.82 -13.39
N LYS A 756 -35.35 -22.68 -14.31
CA LYS A 756 -36.03 -22.94 -15.59
C LYS A 756 -37.49 -23.38 -15.40
N LYS A 757 -37.72 -24.32 -14.48
CA LYS A 757 -39.08 -24.79 -14.15
C LYS A 757 -39.95 -23.67 -13.60
N TRP A 758 -39.41 -22.87 -12.66
CA TRP A 758 -40.13 -21.74 -12.08
C TRP A 758 -40.46 -20.69 -13.15
N ALA A 759 -39.51 -20.34 -14.01
CA ALA A 759 -39.70 -19.33 -15.05
C ALA A 759 -40.80 -19.72 -16.04
N LEU A 760 -40.76 -20.95 -16.54
CA LEU A 760 -41.80 -21.47 -17.45
C LEU A 760 -43.18 -21.54 -16.78
N SER A 761 -43.23 -21.95 -15.51
CA SER A 761 -44.50 -22.06 -14.76
C SER A 761 -45.12 -20.70 -14.45
N ASN A 762 -44.36 -19.61 -14.53
CA ASN A 762 -44.81 -18.24 -14.31
C ASN A 762 -44.90 -17.42 -15.62
N GLY A 763 -44.98 -18.09 -16.78
CA GLY A 763 -45.24 -17.44 -18.07
C GLY A 763 -44.05 -16.73 -18.71
N ILE A 764 -42.82 -16.94 -18.24
CA ILE A 764 -41.61 -16.39 -18.87
C ILE A 764 -41.28 -17.23 -20.12
N SER A 765 -41.24 -16.56 -21.28
CA SER A 765 -40.86 -17.18 -22.57
C SER A 765 -39.51 -17.90 -22.48
N SER A 766 -39.39 -19.03 -23.21
CA SER A 766 -38.19 -19.87 -23.23
C SER A 766 -36.91 -19.11 -23.63
N GLU A 767 -37.04 -18.07 -24.45
CA GLU A 767 -35.97 -17.16 -24.87
C GLU A 767 -35.34 -16.34 -23.72
N PHE A 768 -36.05 -16.13 -22.61
CA PHE A 768 -35.57 -15.37 -21.44
C PHE A 768 -35.17 -16.26 -20.27
N ILE A 769 -34.91 -17.55 -20.51
CA ILE A 769 -34.42 -18.50 -19.51
C ILE A 769 -32.89 -18.50 -19.48
N LEU A 770 -32.28 -18.39 -20.66
CA LEU A 770 -30.84 -18.34 -20.89
C LEU A 770 -30.57 -17.65 -22.25
N PRO A 771 -30.17 -16.36 -22.29
CA PRO A 771 -29.90 -15.50 -21.14
C PRO A 771 -31.19 -15.00 -20.46
N ALA A 772 -31.19 -15.03 -19.13
CA ALA A 772 -32.26 -14.47 -18.31
C ALA A 772 -32.10 -12.96 -18.12
N LYS A 773 -33.22 -12.25 -18.01
CA LYS A 773 -33.22 -10.82 -17.65
C LYS A 773 -33.01 -10.66 -16.14
N PRO A 774 -32.23 -9.64 -15.69
CA PRO A 774 -32.03 -9.36 -14.27
C PRO A 774 -33.32 -9.27 -13.46
N ILE A 775 -34.36 -8.63 -13.99
CA ILE A 775 -35.65 -8.46 -13.32
C ILE A 775 -36.35 -9.79 -13.03
N HIS A 776 -36.27 -10.77 -13.94
CA HIS A 776 -36.88 -12.09 -13.73
C HIS A 776 -36.16 -12.86 -12.62
N VAL A 777 -34.83 -12.77 -12.59
CA VAL A 777 -34.00 -13.41 -11.57
C VAL A 777 -34.22 -12.76 -10.20
N ALA A 778 -34.31 -11.43 -10.16
CA ALA A 778 -34.65 -10.65 -8.97
C ALA A 778 -35.97 -11.11 -8.33
N ILE A 779 -37.04 -11.23 -9.12
CA ILE A 779 -38.35 -11.70 -8.65
C ILE A 779 -38.25 -13.13 -8.12
N TYR A 780 -37.56 -14.03 -8.83
CA TYR A 780 -37.38 -15.40 -8.36
C TYR A 780 -36.63 -15.49 -7.04
N LEU A 781 -35.54 -14.73 -6.87
CA LEU A 781 -34.83 -14.68 -5.59
C LEU A 781 -35.74 -14.13 -4.49
N ALA A 782 -36.54 -13.10 -4.76
CA ALA A 782 -37.52 -12.58 -3.80
C ALA A 782 -38.58 -13.62 -3.39
N CYS A 783 -39.10 -14.41 -4.33
CA CYS A 783 -40.00 -15.52 -4.03
C CYS A 783 -39.32 -16.58 -3.14
N LEU A 784 -38.04 -16.89 -3.41
CA LEU A 784 -37.28 -17.84 -2.58
C LEU A 784 -37.05 -17.31 -1.16
N VAL A 785 -36.90 -15.99 -0.97
CA VAL A 785 -36.81 -15.38 0.37
C VAL A 785 -38.08 -15.62 1.19
N GLN A 786 -39.25 -15.52 0.58
CA GLN A 786 -40.52 -15.75 1.27
C GLN A 786 -40.73 -17.22 1.67
N GLN A 787 -40.16 -18.15 0.89
CA GLN A 787 -40.39 -19.60 1.06
C GLN A 787 -39.36 -20.31 1.95
N ASN A 788 -38.24 -19.66 2.30
CA ASN A 788 -37.12 -20.30 2.97
C ASN A 788 -36.70 -19.57 4.26
N ARG A 789 -36.23 -20.32 5.25
CA ARG A 789 -35.75 -19.79 6.54
C ARG A 789 -34.24 -19.54 6.61
N THR A 790 -33.50 -19.86 5.55
CA THR A 790 -32.03 -19.70 5.51
C THR A 790 -31.61 -19.13 4.14
N PRO A 791 -30.45 -18.46 4.03
CA PRO A 791 -29.99 -17.89 2.76
C PRO A 791 -29.45 -18.93 1.77
N SER A 792 -29.26 -20.19 2.19
CA SER A 792 -28.61 -21.23 1.38
C SER A 792 -29.31 -21.51 0.04
N PRO A 793 -30.65 -21.67 -0.03
CA PRO A 793 -31.35 -21.92 -1.29
C PRO A 793 -31.29 -20.72 -2.25
N ILE A 794 -31.23 -19.50 -1.73
CA ILE A 794 -31.12 -18.25 -2.49
C ILE A 794 -29.71 -18.14 -3.08
N ASN A 795 -28.67 -18.40 -2.27
CA ASN A 795 -27.28 -18.46 -2.72
C ASN A 795 -27.13 -19.54 -3.81
N GLN A 796 -27.69 -20.73 -3.61
CA GLN A 796 -27.64 -21.79 -4.61
C GLN A 796 -28.28 -21.36 -5.92
N ALA A 797 -29.49 -20.78 -5.90
CA ALA A 797 -30.17 -20.27 -7.08
C ALA A 797 -29.33 -19.21 -7.81
N PHE A 798 -28.79 -18.22 -7.09
CA PHE A 798 -27.92 -17.17 -7.63
C PHE A 798 -26.69 -17.77 -8.34
N TYR A 799 -25.91 -18.62 -7.65
CA TYR A 799 -24.69 -19.17 -8.24
C TYR A 799 -24.97 -20.17 -9.37
N SER A 800 -26.12 -20.86 -9.34
CA SER A 800 -26.54 -21.77 -10.42
C SER A 800 -26.88 -21.02 -11.70
N ILE A 801 -27.64 -19.92 -11.58
CA ILE A 801 -27.97 -19.04 -12.71
C ILE A 801 -26.68 -18.41 -13.23
N ARG A 802 -25.81 -17.91 -12.35
CA ARG A 802 -24.50 -17.36 -12.73
C ARG A 802 -23.63 -18.35 -13.48
N TRP A 803 -23.55 -19.57 -12.98
CA TRP A 803 -22.78 -20.64 -13.60
C TRP A 803 -23.30 -20.98 -15.02
N ALA A 804 -24.62 -21.13 -15.17
CA ALA A 804 -25.22 -21.42 -16.48
C ALA A 804 -24.94 -20.33 -17.52
N HIS A 805 -24.95 -19.05 -17.13
CA HIS A 805 -24.66 -17.93 -18.03
C HIS A 805 -23.16 -17.81 -18.34
N LYS A 806 -22.29 -18.10 -17.37
CA LYS A 806 -20.84 -18.11 -17.58
C LYS A 806 -20.35 -19.23 -18.51
N ILE A 807 -20.98 -20.40 -18.50
CA ILE A 807 -20.61 -21.51 -19.39
C ILE A 807 -20.83 -21.16 -20.86
N ILE A 808 -21.86 -20.37 -21.16
CA ILE A 808 -22.14 -19.89 -22.52
C ILE A 808 -21.53 -18.51 -22.78
N SER A 809 -20.65 -18.04 -21.90
CA SER A 809 -19.92 -16.77 -22.01
C SER A 809 -20.80 -15.52 -22.19
N VAL A 810 -22.05 -15.53 -21.71
CA VAL A 810 -22.92 -14.35 -21.73
C VAL A 810 -22.89 -13.63 -20.37
N ILE A 811 -23.18 -12.32 -20.39
CA ILE A 811 -23.29 -11.52 -19.17
C ILE A 811 -24.33 -12.16 -18.25
N SER A 812 -23.92 -12.45 -17.00
CA SER A 812 -24.83 -13.06 -16.06
C SER A 812 -25.83 -12.04 -15.53
N PRO A 813 -27.14 -12.34 -15.47
CA PRO A 813 -28.13 -11.46 -14.85
C PRO A 813 -27.84 -11.20 -13.37
N THR A 814 -27.05 -12.08 -12.75
CA THR A 814 -26.59 -11.94 -11.36
C THR A 814 -25.55 -10.84 -11.16
N ASP A 815 -24.96 -10.33 -12.23
CA ASP A 815 -24.00 -9.23 -12.17
C ASP A 815 -24.71 -7.86 -12.11
N SER A 816 -26.04 -7.81 -12.29
CA SER A 816 -26.87 -6.63 -12.07
C SER A 816 -27.01 -6.28 -10.58
N ASP A 817 -26.93 -4.98 -10.27
CA ASP A 817 -27.06 -4.49 -8.89
C ASP A 817 -28.42 -4.77 -8.27
N LEU A 818 -29.49 -4.82 -9.07
CA LEU A 818 -30.81 -5.23 -8.60
C LEU A 818 -30.77 -6.64 -7.98
N VAL A 819 -30.15 -7.59 -8.69
CA VAL A 819 -30.07 -8.99 -8.26
C VAL A 819 -29.11 -9.15 -7.08
N LYS A 820 -27.99 -8.42 -7.07
CA LYS A 820 -27.04 -8.38 -5.93
C LYS A 820 -27.68 -7.78 -4.68
N ASN A 821 -28.39 -6.67 -4.80
CA ASN A 821 -29.06 -6.01 -3.67
C ASN A 821 -30.16 -6.89 -3.09
N ILE A 822 -30.90 -7.63 -3.93
CA ILE A 822 -31.87 -8.63 -3.47
C ILE A 822 -31.18 -9.79 -2.77
N LEU A 823 -30.03 -10.26 -3.27
CA LEU A 823 -29.23 -11.29 -2.60
C LEU A 823 -28.74 -10.81 -1.22
N GLU A 824 -28.25 -9.58 -1.10
CA GLU A 824 -27.79 -9.03 0.17
C GLU A 824 -28.96 -8.78 1.13
N GLY A 825 -30.10 -8.30 0.63
CA GLY A 825 -31.35 -8.21 1.40
C GLY A 825 -31.83 -9.57 1.90
N ALA A 826 -31.76 -10.60 1.06
CA ALA A 826 -32.06 -11.99 1.42
C ALA A 826 -31.12 -12.51 2.51
N LYS A 827 -29.81 -12.27 2.37
CA LYS A 827 -28.82 -12.65 3.38
C LYS A 827 -29.10 -11.97 4.71
N ARG A 828 -29.33 -10.65 4.72
CA ARG A 828 -29.62 -9.91 5.98
C ARG A 828 -30.90 -10.42 6.65
N ARG A 829 -31.97 -10.61 5.88
CA ARG A 829 -33.27 -11.05 6.41
C ARG A 829 -33.27 -12.48 6.94
N LEU A 830 -32.47 -13.37 6.35
CA LEU A 830 -32.45 -14.81 6.67
C LEU A 830 -31.21 -15.23 7.47
N SER A 831 -30.31 -14.31 7.82
CA SER A 831 -29.10 -14.63 8.58
C SER A 831 -29.43 -14.99 10.01
N VAL A 832 -28.99 -16.17 10.42
CA VAL A 832 -28.99 -16.64 11.81
C VAL A 832 -27.53 -16.78 12.24
N PRO A 833 -27.15 -16.41 13.48
CA PRO A 833 -25.80 -16.59 13.98
C PRO A 833 -25.28 -18.01 13.74
N ILE A 834 -24.15 -18.13 13.06
CA ILE A 834 -23.52 -19.43 12.80
C ILE A 834 -22.90 -19.91 14.11
N LYS A 835 -23.59 -20.81 14.82
CA LYS A 835 -23.03 -21.51 15.97
C LYS A 835 -21.95 -22.47 15.47
N LYS A 836 -20.68 -22.08 15.58
CA LYS A 836 -19.54 -22.94 15.27
C LYS A 836 -19.60 -24.17 16.19
N LYS A 837 -19.36 -25.35 15.63
CA LYS A 837 -19.20 -26.56 16.45
C LYS A 837 -17.86 -26.47 17.18
N GLU A 838 -17.86 -26.80 18.47
CA GLU A 838 -16.62 -26.87 19.25
C GLU A 838 -15.71 -27.99 18.71
N PRO A 839 -14.39 -27.77 18.65
CA PRO A 839 -13.45 -28.79 18.23
C PRO A 839 -13.41 -29.95 19.24
N ILE A 840 -13.14 -31.15 18.76
CA ILE A 840 -12.91 -32.30 19.64
C ILE A 840 -11.58 -32.12 20.39
N THR A 841 -11.57 -32.35 21.70
CA THR A 841 -10.35 -32.24 22.52
C THR A 841 -9.67 -33.61 22.69
N PRO A 842 -8.37 -33.66 23.03
CA PRO A 842 -7.69 -34.91 23.41
C PRO A 842 -8.40 -35.67 24.55
N ASP A 843 -8.97 -34.95 25.52
CA ASP A 843 -9.73 -35.56 26.62
C ASP A 843 -11.02 -36.22 26.13
N MET A 844 -11.74 -35.58 25.20
CA MET A 844 -12.91 -36.18 24.56
C MET A 844 -12.54 -37.43 23.76
N LEU A 845 -11.41 -37.41 23.04
CA LEU A 845 -10.89 -38.59 22.36
C LEU A 845 -10.50 -39.71 23.32
N SER A 846 -9.91 -39.37 24.46
CA SER A 846 -9.57 -40.33 25.53
C SER A 846 -10.82 -40.99 26.09
N GLN A 847 -11.87 -40.21 26.39
CA GLN A 847 -13.15 -40.74 26.87
C GLN A 847 -13.87 -41.59 25.81
N MET A 848 -13.83 -41.18 24.54
CA MET A 848 -14.37 -41.97 23.43
C MET A 848 -13.62 -43.29 23.25
N PHE A 849 -12.30 -43.26 23.35
CA PHE A 849 -11.45 -44.45 23.32
C PHE A 849 -11.83 -45.39 24.46
N ASP A 850 -11.86 -44.91 25.70
CA ASP A 850 -12.16 -45.75 26.88
C ASP A 850 -13.55 -46.39 26.77
N ARG A 851 -14.55 -45.65 26.29
CA ARG A 851 -15.90 -46.20 26.09
C ARG A 851 -15.95 -47.27 25.00
N LEU A 852 -15.29 -47.05 23.85
CA LEU A 852 -15.36 -47.96 22.71
C LEU A 852 -14.47 -49.19 22.90
N TYR A 853 -13.36 -49.06 23.63
CA TYR A 853 -12.39 -50.13 23.86
C TYR A 853 -12.91 -51.21 24.83
N CYS A 854 -13.85 -50.87 25.73
CA CYS A 854 -14.46 -51.84 26.66
C CYS A 854 -15.20 -52.99 25.94
N GLU A 855 -15.81 -52.70 24.79
CA GLU A 855 -16.48 -53.68 23.94
C GLU A 855 -15.55 -54.06 22.79
N ASN A 856 -14.57 -54.91 23.11
CA ASN A 856 -13.48 -55.31 22.23
C ASN A 856 -13.95 -56.02 20.93
N ASN A 857 -14.37 -55.26 19.94
CA ASN A 857 -14.86 -55.76 18.65
C ASN A 857 -14.31 -54.94 17.46
N LEU A 858 -14.32 -55.55 16.28
CA LEU A 858 -13.77 -54.95 15.05
C LEU A 858 -14.43 -53.62 14.69
N TYR A 859 -15.73 -53.46 14.97
CA TYR A 859 -16.48 -52.23 14.67
C TYR A 859 -15.99 -51.04 15.52
N ASN A 860 -15.79 -51.27 16.82
CA ASN A 860 -15.30 -50.27 17.75
C ASN A 860 -13.84 -49.94 17.47
N GLN A 861 -13.00 -50.95 17.21
CA GLN A 861 -11.60 -50.75 16.83
C GLN A 861 -11.47 -49.94 15.53
N ARG A 862 -12.34 -50.21 14.54
CA ARG A 862 -12.43 -49.41 13.30
C ARG A 862 -12.76 -47.94 13.59
N THR A 863 -13.71 -47.70 14.48
CA THR A 863 -14.17 -46.36 14.84
C THR A 863 -13.09 -45.59 15.60
N ILE A 864 -12.41 -46.24 16.53
CA ILE A 864 -11.26 -45.71 17.26
C ILE A 864 -10.16 -45.30 16.28
N SER A 865 -9.76 -46.21 15.39
CA SER A 865 -8.70 -45.95 14.41
C SER A 865 -9.07 -44.83 13.44
N ALA A 866 -10.32 -44.78 12.98
CA ALA A 866 -10.83 -43.70 12.13
C ALA A 866 -10.77 -42.32 12.83
N CYS A 867 -11.20 -42.23 14.09
CA CYS A 867 -11.20 -40.99 14.85
C CYS A 867 -9.78 -40.51 15.15
N LEU A 868 -8.89 -41.40 15.62
CA LEU A 868 -7.51 -41.06 15.94
C LEU A 868 -6.73 -40.67 14.69
N LEU A 869 -6.89 -41.41 13.59
CA LEU A 869 -6.23 -41.10 12.33
C LEU A 869 -6.71 -39.76 11.76
N SER A 870 -8.03 -39.51 11.81
CA SER A 870 -8.59 -38.23 11.35
C SER A 870 -8.10 -37.05 12.19
N TYR A 871 -8.00 -37.23 13.51
CA TYR A 871 -7.53 -36.18 14.41
C TYR A 871 -6.03 -35.91 14.23
N SER A 872 -5.20 -36.96 14.22
CA SER A 872 -3.74 -36.82 14.10
C SER A 872 -3.28 -36.39 12.71
N GLY A 873 -4.00 -36.77 11.66
CA GLY A 873 -3.71 -36.39 10.28
C GLY A 873 -4.46 -35.16 9.78
N PHE A 874 -5.31 -34.53 10.62
CA PHE A 874 -6.23 -33.45 10.23
C PHE A 874 -7.09 -33.77 8.99
N LEU A 875 -7.47 -35.06 8.84
CA LEU A 875 -8.11 -35.56 7.63
C LEU A 875 -9.58 -35.14 7.57
N ARG A 876 -10.03 -34.75 6.38
CA ARG A 876 -11.46 -34.66 6.07
C ARG A 876 -12.06 -36.05 5.93
N VAL A 877 -13.36 -36.16 6.21
CA VAL A 877 -14.10 -37.43 6.03
C VAL A 877 -13.91 -38.00 4.62
N SER A 878 -13.86 -37.17 3.57
CA SER A 878 -13.62 -37.65 2.21
C SER A 878 -12.22 -38.23 1.99
N GLU A 879 -11.20 -37.70 2.68
CA GLU A 879 -9.82 -38.17 2.60
C GLU A 879 -9.69 -39.51 3.34
N LEU A 880 -10.30 -39.63 4.51
CA LEU A 880 -10.36 -40.87 5.27
C LEU A 880 -11.10 -42.00 4.52
N LEU A 881 -12.22 -41.66 3.85
CA LEU A 881 -13.04 -42.64 3.13
C LEU A 881 -12.37 -43.21 1.88
N ASN A 882 -11.47 -42.45 1.26
CA ASN A 882 -10.80 -42.85 0.03
C ASN A 882 -9.40 -43.45 0.30
N LEU A 883 -9.02 -43.59 1.57
CA LEU A 883 -7.70 -44.09 1.93
C LEU A 883 -7.62 -45.60 1.72
N LYS A 884 -6.60 -46.06 1.00
CA LYS A 884 -6.36 -47.48 0.74
C LYS A 884 -5.23 -48.05 1.59
N THR A 885 -5.21 -49.37 1.75
CA THR A 885 -4.14 -50.06 2.49
C THR A 885 -2.76 -49.84 1.87
N CYS A 886 -2.68 -49.70 0.54
CA CYS A 886 -1.43 -49.42 -0.19
C CYS A 886 -0.91 -47.98 0.00
N ASP A 887 -1.76 -47.05 0.45
CA ASP A 887 -1.37 -45.64 0.70
C ASP A 887 -0.61 -45.47 2.03
N ILE A 888 -0.56 -46.51 2.87
CA ILE A 888 -0.01 -46.45 4.22
C ILE A 888 1.30 -47.24 4.30
N GLN A 889 2.33 -46.61 4.82
CA GLN A 889 3.62 -47.24 5.11
C GLN A 889 3.96 -47.09 6.60
N PHE A 890 4.18 -48.21 7.27
CA PHE A 890 4.54 -48.25 8.69
C PHE A 890 6.05 -48.27 8.86
N PHE A 891 6.54 -47.42 9.76
CA PHE A 891 7.94 -47.38 10.20
C PHE A 891 7.99 -47.51 11.73
N LEU A 892 9.21 -47.68 12.26
CA LEU A 892 9.43 -47.83 13.70
C LEU A 892 9.00 -46.57 14.48
N SER A 893 9.31 -45.38 13.97
CA SER A 893 9.03 -44.10 14.64
C SER A 893 7.73 -43.41 14.21
N HIS A 894 7.17 -43.76 13.05
CA HIS A 894 6.02 -43.07 12.46
C HIS A 894 5.29 -43.95 11.44
N MET A 895 4.11 -43.51 10.99
CA MET A 895 3.50 -43.99 9.75
C MET A 895 3.47 -42.85 8.73
N SER A 896 3.61 -43.19 7.46
CA SER A 896 3.42 -42.27 6.35
C SER A 896 2.15 -42.64 5.60
N VAL A 897 1.30 -41.66 5.35
CA VAL A 897 -0.01 -41.84 4.70
C VAL A 897 -0.06 -40.95 3.46
N PHE A 898 -0.27 -41.55 2.30
CA PHE A 898 -0.44 -40.83 1.05
C PHE A 898 -1.92 -40.49 0.81
N ILE A 899 -2.21 -39.20 0.68
CA ILE A 899 -3.55 -38.70 0.39
C ILE A 899 -3.63 -38.43 -1.11
N GLN A 900 -4.21 -39.37 -1.83
CA GLN A 900 -4.31 -39.32 -3.30
C GLN A 900 -5.14 -38.13 -3.81
N LYS A 901 -6.08 -37.62 -3.00
CA LYS A 901 -6.94 -36.49 -3.39
C LYS A 901 -7.48 -35.74 -2.18
N SER A 902 -7.24 -34.43 -2.13
CA SER A 902 -7.83 -33.53 -1.14
C SER A 902 -8.75 -32.48 -1.79
N LYS A 903 -9.52 -31.75 -0.98
CA LYS A 903 -10.36 -30.65 -1.49
C LYS A 903 -9.54 -29.46 -2.03
N THR A 904 -8.31 -29.29 -1.54
CA THR A 904 -7.39 -28.19 -1.88
C THR A 904 -6.36 -28.59 -2.94
N ASP A 905 -6.29 -29.87 -3.27
CA ASP A 905 -5.44 -30.44 -4.31
C ASP A 905 -6.20 -30.48 -5.64
N ILE A 906 -6.15 -29.35 -6.36
CA ILE A 906 -6.86 -29.14 -7.63
C ILE A 906 -6.22 -29.98 -8.75
N TYR A 907 -4.90 -30.22 -8.69
CA TYR A 907 -4.12 -30.88 -9.72
C TYR A 907 -3.90 -32.38 -9.49
N ARG A 908 -4.33 -32.91 -8.33
CA ARG A 908 -4.16 -34.32 -7.92
C ARG A 908 -2.69 -34.71 -7.76
N ASP A 909 -1.87 -33.78 -7.29
CA ASP A 909 -0.45 -34.05 -7.01
C ASP A 909 -0.28 -35.04 -5.85
N GLY A 910 -1.33 -35.17 -5.01
CA GLY A 910 -1.30 -35.98 -3.81
C GLY A 910 -0.40 -35.35 -2.74
N ASP A 911 -0.63 -35.71 -1.48
CA ASP A 911 0.21 -35.23 -0.37
C ASP A 911 0.53 -36.37 0.59
N ARG A 912 1.72 -36.37 1.16
CA ARG A 912 2.18 -37.42 2.06
C ARG A 912 2.29 -36.86 3.47
N ILE A 913 1.36 -37.27 4.34
CA ILE A 913 1.38 -36.88 5.75
C ILE A 913 2.19 -37.88 6.57
N ILE A 914 2.89 -37.36 7.58
CA ILE A 914 3.67 -38.16 8.54
C ILE A 914 2.96 -38.10 9.89
N ILE A 915 2.64 -39.27 10.44
CA ILE A 915 1.97 -39.41 11.74
C ILE A 915 2.91 -40.14 12.69
N ALA A 916 3.37 -39.42 13.72
CA ALA A 916 4.31 -39.95 14.70
C ALA A 916 3.70 -41.07 15.55
N ARG A 917 4.52 -42.08 15.90
CA ARG A 917 4.17 -43.12 16.87
C ARG A 917 4.36 -42.56 18.28
N THR A 918 3.27 -42.36 19.02
CA THR A 918 3.30 -41.69 20.34
C THR A 918 3.46 -42.63 21.54
N GLY A 919 3.29 -43.94 21.34
CA GLY A 919 3.44 -44.95 22.40
C GLY A 919 2.34 -44.98 23.48
N ASN A 920 1.45 -43.98 23.52
CA ASN A 920 0.31 -43.94 24.44
C ASN A 920 -0.92 -44.69 23.88
N LYS A 921 -1.98 -44.84 24.71
CA LYS A 921 -3.22 -45.54 24.30
C LYS A 921 -3.92 -44.92 23.08
N LEU A 922 -3.76 -43.61 22.88
CA LEU A 922 -4.32 -42.86 21.75
C LEU A 922 -3.40 -42.83 20.52
N CYS A 923 -2.36 -43.66 20.50
CA CYS A 923 -1.43 -43.73 19.37
C CYS A 923 -2.18 -44.13 18.09
N PRO A 924 -2.26 -43.27 17.07
CA PRO A 924 -2.99 -43.55 15.84
C PRO A 924 -2.33 -44.69 15.06
N VAL A 925 -0.99 -44.77 15.09
CA VAL A 925 -0.21 -45.81 14.40
C VAL A 925 -0.56 -47.19 14.96
N LYS A 926 -0.46 -47.36 16.29
CA LYS A 926 -0.71 -48.65 16.96
C LYS A 926 -2.15 -49.12 16.78
N ASN A 927 -3.13 -48.20 16.92
CA ASN A 927 -4.53 -48.56 16.78
C ASN A 927 -4.90 -48.94 15.35
N LEU A 928 -4.27 -48.31 14.35
CA LEU A 928 -4.45 -48.66 12.95
C LEU A 928 -3.82 -50.02 12.61
N GLU A 929 -2.61 -50.30 13.11
CA GLU A 929 -1.97 -51.63 12.99
C GLU A 929 -2.89 -52.73 13.55
N SER A 930 -3.38 -52.58 14.79
CA SER A 930 -4.29 -53.54 15.40
C SER A 930 -5.61 -53.70 14.63
N PHE A 931 -6.14 -52.62 14.07
CA PHE A 931 -7.34 -52.70 13.23
C PHE A 931 -7.09 -53.49 11.93
N LEU A 932 -5.97 -53.21 11.26
CA LEU A 932 -5.61 -53.89 10.00
C LEU A 932 -5.39 -55.39 10.24
N GLU A 933 -4.69 -55.76 11.32
CA GLU A 933 -4.51 -57.14 11.75
C GLU A 933 -5.83 -57.87 12.00
N TRP A 934 -6.78 -57.24 12.71
CA TRP A 934 -8.07 -57.86 13.00
C TRP A 934 -9.00 -57.93 11.79
N SER A 935 -8.86 -57.01 10.84
CA SER A 935 -9.73 -56.91 9.66
C SER A 935 -9.38 -57.87 8.53
N ASN A 936 -8.19 -58.49 8.55
CA ASN A 936 -7.68 -59.36 7.48
C ASN A 936 -7.81 -58.73 6.07
N ASN A 937 -7.59 -57.41 5.98
CA ASN A 937 -7.86 -56.62 4.77
C ASN A 937 -6.89 -56.99 3.63
N PRO A 938 -7.38 -57.32 2.42
CA PRO A 938 -6.52 -57.53 1.25
C PRO A 938 -5.78 -56.26 0.83
N LEU A 939 -4.65 -56.43 0.14
CA LEU A 939 -3.91 -55.35 -0.52
C LEU A 939 -4.82 -54.59 -1.50
N ASP A 940 -4.71 -53.25 -1.50
CA ASP A 940 -5.45 -52.31 -2.38
C ASP A 940 -6.96 -52.15 -2.11
N THR A 941 -7.41 -52.45 -0.88
CA THR A 941 -8.79 -52.20 -0.43
C THR A 941 -8.93 -50.91 0.38
N ASP A 942 -10.14 -50.33 0.40
CA ASP A 942 -10.46 -49.16 1.23
C ASP A 942 -10.29 -49.52 2.71
N VAL A 943 -9.43 -48.78 3.43
CA VAL A 943 -9.02 -49.09 4.80
C VAL A 943 -10.24 -49.28 5.73
N PHE A 944 -11.24 -48.39 5.64
CA PHE A 944 -12.39 -48.40 6.55
C PHE A 944 -13.68 -49.00 5.94
N ASN A 945 -13.70 -49.25 4.63
CA ASN A 945 -14.80 -49.89 3.88
C ASN A 945 -16.22 -49.38 4.27
N ILE A 946 -16.42 -48.04 4.25
CA ILE A 946 -17.64 -47.37 4.74
C ILE A 946 -18.59 -47.08 3.57
N ARG A 947 -19.76 -47.74 3.54
CA ARG A 947 -20.81 -47.44 2.54
C ARG A 947 -21.62 -46.18 2.91
N ARG A 948 -21.81 -45.26 1.96
CA ARG A 948 -22.76 -44.14 2.09
C ARG A 948 -24.21 -44.64 1.92
N ARG A 949 -25.05 -44.57 2.96
CA ARG A 949 -26.51 -44.64 2.78
C ARG A 949 -27.04 -43.27 2.32
N GLY A 950 -27.94 -43.29 1.33
CA GLY A 950 -28.60 -42.10 0.79
C GLY A 950 -29.47 -41.35 1.80
N PHE A 951 -29.65 -40.05 1.55
CA PHE A 951 -30.32 -39.06 2.39
C PHE A 951 -31.69 -39.51 2.95
N SER A 952 -31.86 -39.46 4.27
CA SER A 952 -33.17 -39.27 4.91
C SER A 952 -33.20 -37.92 5.64
N ARG A 953 -34.41 -37.35 5.78
CA ARG A 953 -34.70 -35.93 6.05
C ARG A 953 -34.32 -35.43 7.46
N TRP A 954 -33.51 -36.15 8.22
CA TRP A 954 -33.14 -35.85 9.61
C TRP A 954 -31.66 -36.16 9.87
N GLY A 955 -30.79 -35.14 9.73
CA GLY A 955 -29.42 -35.13 10.28
C GLY A 955 -28.39 -36.01 9.57
N ASN A 956 -27.19 -35.47 9.34
CA ASN A 956 -26.02 -36.25 8.90
C ASN A 956 -25.59 -37.22 10.02
N ALA A 957 -26.10 -38.45 10.03
CA ALA A 957 -25.51 -39.54 10.78
C ALA A 957 -24.71 -40.43 9.83
N LEU A 958 -23.39 -40.52 10.03
CA LEU A 958 -22.57 -41.57 9.45
C LEU A 958 -22.91 -42.86 10.21
N THR A 959 -23.72 -43.74 9.62
CA THR A 959 -23.86 -45.10 10.13
C THR A 959 -22.77 -45.97 9.50
N PHE A 960 -21.78 -46.36 10.29
CA PHE A 960 -20.86 -47.43 9.90
C PHE A 960 -21.68 -48.70 9.68
N GLY A 961 -21.68 -49.24 8.45
CA GLY A 961 -22.36 -50.50 8.17
C GLY A 961 -21.77 -51.61 9.03
N ARG A 962 -22.63 -52.52 9.53
CA ARG A 962 -22.19 -53.83 10.02
C ARG A 962 -21.48 -54.52 8.86
N THR A 963 -20.18 -54.73 8.98
CA THR A 963 -19.47 -55.74 8.20
C THR A 963 -19.98 -57.09 8.68
N ASN A 964 -20.43 -57.93 7.75
CA ASN A 964 -20.60 -59.36 8.04
C ASN A 964 -19.23 -59.99 8.28
#